data_AF-A0A3A9B6J2-F1
#
_entry.id   AF-A0A3A9B6J2-F1
#
_cell.length_a   1.000
_cell.length_b   1.000
_cell.length_c   1.000
_cell.angle_alpha   90.00
_cell.angle_beta   90.00
_cell.angle_gamma   90.00
#
_symmetry.space_group_name_H-M   'P 1'
#
loop_
_entity.id
_entity.type
_entity.pdbx_description
1 polymer ?
#
loop_
_entity_poly.entity_id
_entity_poly.type
_entity_poly.pdbx_seq_one_letter_code
_entity_poly.pdbx_strand_id
1 'polypeptide(L)'
;MNAKLLRLRPLAMQPGRLCAHRGAKSLCACAAYPARSACSACLRELSGLFGVFKGQFACAFALNRVTCMLHFAFKDCTVRLGVNRMELQPKRLLISAFLGIALTLGMFAGASALAFGAVAKDPIYAYAAQAGVWKKSGTSWWYAYSRGGCAVGWQHISGKWYYFDARGWMKEGWQQVNGTWYYLAPGSGAMATGWQKVSGTWYYLSPSSGAMATGWQKVGGVWYYLKPSSGAMCSNGWLKVGSDWFWLASSGATLESSWLKTGGVWYYLKSGGYMAQGMTQIGGKYYYLAPGNGAMKTAWQKIGGAWYYFKSSGERVSGWLDHVGSRYYLDPSTAKMAIGWKNVSGNRYYFASSGAMVKNTWVDGCFLKSNGTMARNEMVGNKYVGSDGKVTTKPSTTTKPGTTTPDTTTKPGTTEPGTTTKPGTTTPGTTTKPGATSPSNPSDPTTSDGSTTSAASFTYTVKSGDYGYGAYITDYKGNDDTVVVPATLGGAEVVSVQLNSVGISVLEVTTYPTTSSTKQETKSLPGLTKLDVSRCTSLKNLDCSFNNLTTLVLPTSAPLANLNCASNRLSTLDLSKYTTLTSVDCNNNRLTSLSGKLPSLTKLVCTKNSLTTINLSNYPALQTLACDQNQISHISGSASQLTTLDCSYNALSTLPLSGMTKLQTLTCSDNSLTSLDLSKASALITLICSNNSIKALDLSAASNLTTLTCQYDASKAAGKDRLTTLSGNAPKLTELNVANQALATLNLSNYPALVRLYAANNQLTTLSGQAPQLTYLDCGTNKLKAINLTNYPKIVTLICGYNAGLELNTAKSTTLTELYCDNTNLTYIDIASLPSLKLLVAGGNAFSPAFTSQLEAWGAKEGHTLSLDSSTDA
;
A
#
# COMPACT_ATOMS: atom_id res chain seq x y z
N MET A 1 12.09 -83.89 6.34
CA MET A 1 13.45 -83.63 5.80
C MET A 1 13.90 -82.28 6.34
N ASN A 2 14.51 -82.29 7.53
CA ASN A 2 15.96 -82.11 7.82
C ASN A 2 16.36 -80.63 7.84
N ALA A 3 16.41 -79.98 9.02
CA ALA A 3 17.49 -80.01 10.05
C ALA A 3 18.47 -78.84 9.80
N LYS A 4 18.99 -78.05 10.75
CA LYS A 4 19.38 -78.20 12.17
C LYS A 4 19.68 -76.76 12.69
N LEU A 5 19.27 -76.33 13.90
CA LEU A 5 20.06 -76.34 15.17
C LEU A 5 21.36 -75.48 15.13
N LEU A 6 21.88 -74.79 16.14
CA LEU A 6 21.86 -74.83 17.62
C LEU A 6 22.54 -73.47 18.02
N ARG A 7 22.00 -72.65 18.94
CA ARG A 7 22.42 -72.48 20.37
C ARG A 7 23.68 -71.65 20.72
N LEU A 8 23.46 -70.77 21.71
CA LEU A 8 24.20 -70.56 23.00
C LEU A 8 25.31 -69.49 23.17
N ARG A 9 25.08 -68.70 24.23
CA ARG A 9 25.95 -67.90 25.14
C ARG A 9 27.04 -68.79 25.85
N PRO A 10 27.77 -68.40 26.94
CA PRO A 10 27.98 -67.10 27.66
C PRO A 10 29.46 -66.85 28.11
N LEU A 11 29.69 -65.77 28.90
CA LEU A 11 30.54 -65.64 30.13
C LEU A 11 31.32 -64.30 30.10
N ALA A 12 30.91 -63.24 30.83
CA ALA A 12 30.95 -63.01 32.28
C ALA A 12 32.37 -62.77 32.84
N MET A 13 32.66 -61.52 33.24
CA MET A 13 33.27 -61.17 34.55
C MET A 13 33.43 -59.64 34.70
N GLN A 14 32.67 -59.05 35.61
CA GLN A 14 33.06 -57.92 36.47
C GLN A 14 33.96 -58.46 37.62
N PRO A 15 34.57 -57.70 38.58
CA PRO A 15 34.26 -56.33 39.05
C PRO A 15 35.42 -55.43 39.57
N GLY A 16 35.11 -54.15 39.81
CA GLY A 16 35.22 -53.54 41.15
C GLY A 16 36.50 -52.81 41.61
N ARG A 17 36.27 -51.55 42.07
CA ARG A 17 36.86 -50.76 43.19
C ARG A 17 37.26 -49.35 42.69
N LEU A 18 36.60 -48.23 43.02
CA LEU A 18 36.08 -47.64 44.27
C LEU A 18 37.16 -47.39 45.34
N CYS A 19 37.62 -46.14 45.43
CA CYS A 19 37.93 -45.31 46.61
C CYS A 19 37.94 -43.84 46.12
N ALA A 20 36.98 -42.98 46.50
CA ALA A 20 36.98 -42.10 47.69
C ALA A 20 38.15 -41.09 47.65
N HIS A 21 38.02 -39.77 47.88
CA HIS A 21 37.05 -38.98 48.62
C HIS A 21 37.38 -37.47 48.45
N ARG A 22 36.37 -36.59 48.68
CA ARG A 22 36.46 -35.14 49.01
C ARG A 22 36.79 -34.20 47.83
N GLY A 23 36.16 -33.06 47.63
CA GLY A 23 35.20 -32.29 48.40
C GLY A 23 35.32 -30.82 47.96
N ALA A 24 34.18 -30.23 47.57
CA ALA A 24 33.85 -28.79 47.52
C ALA A 24 34.95 -27.76 47.16
N LYS A 25 34.72 -27.00 46.07
CA LYS A 25 34.29 -25.57 46.14
C LYS A 25 34.10 -24.98 44.73
N SER A 26 32.95 -24.36 44.57
CA SER A 26 32.53 -23.48 43.48
C SER A 26 33.36 -22.18 43.43
N LEU A 27 33.62 -21.65 42.23
CA LEU A 27 33.30 -20.27 41.83
C LEU A 27 33.68 -19.98 40.37
N CYS A 28 32.78 -19.26 39.71
CA CYS A 28 32.83 -18.72 38.36
C CYS A 28 34.07 -17.87 38.06
N ALA A 29 34.50 -17.80 36.79
CA ALA A 29 34.24 -16.63 35.93
C ALA A 29 35.05 -16.66 34.61
N CYS A 30 34.30 -16.42 33.54
CA CYS A 30 34.58 -15.51 32.42
C CYS A 30 35.83 -15.61 31.53
N ALA A 31 35.48 -15.64 30.24
CA ALA A 31 35.96 -14.78 29.16
C ALA A 31 37.23 -15.19 28.40
N ALA A 32 36.98 -15.64 27.16
CA ALA A 32 37.96 -15.61 26.08
C ALA A 32 37.60 -14.49 25.09
N TYR A 33 38.60 -13.68 24.79
CA TYR A 33 38.77 -12.73 23.69
C TYR A 33 40.29 -12.73 23.40
N PRO A 34 40.80 -12.11 22.33
CA PRO A 34 40.78 -12.48 20.90
C PRO A 34 42.21 -12.72 20.35
N ALA A 35 42.37 -13.12 19.08
CA ALA A 35 43.51 -12.67 18.26
C ALA A 35 43.35 -12.99 16.75
N ARG A 36 43.86 -12.06 15.94
CA ARG A 36 43.96 -12.02 14.47
C ARG A 36 45.21 -12.76 13.94
N SER A 37 45.32 -12.81 12.61
CA SER A 37 46.48 -13.13 11.74
C SER A 37 46.66 -14.63 11.45
N ALA A 38 47.13 -15.12 10.30
CA ALA A 38 47.70 -14.54 9.08
C ALA A 38 47.54 -15.51 7.88
N CYS A 39 47.81 -14.99 6.69
CA CYS A 39 47.85 -15.65 5.38
C CYS A 39 48.89 -16.79 5.20
N SER A 40 48.54 -17.67 4.25
CA SER A 40 49.35 -18.39 3.24
C SER A 40 50.38 -19.46 3.64
N ALA A 41 50.18 -20.69 3.17
CA ALA A 41 51.13 -21.44 2.32
C ALA A 41 50.47 -22.72 1.76
N CYS A 42 50.76 -23.06 0.50
CA CYS A 42 50.27 -24.22 -0.23
C CYS A 42 51.46 -24.93 -0.91
N LEU A 43 51.45 -26.28 -0.95
CA LEU A 43 52.27 -27.23 -1.76
C LEU A 43 53.77 -27.37 -1.37
N ARG A 44 54.47 -28.52 -1.48
CA ARG A 44 54.38 -29.73 -2.35
C ARG A 44 55.27 -30.87 -1.76
N GLU A 45 55.02 -32.17 -2.03
CA GLU A 45 55.76 -33.09 -2.96
C GLU A 45 55.10 -34.51 -2.90
N LEU A 46 55.01 -35.39 -3.92
CA LEU A 46 55.96 -35.82 -4.97
C LEU A 46 55.27 -36.48 -6.22
N SER A 47 55.83 -36.18 -7.41
CA SER A 47 55.99 -36.91 -8.70
C SER A 47 54.87 -37.76 -9.38
N GLY A 48 54.68 -37.70 -10.71
CA GLY A 48 55.49 -37.03 -11.74
C GLY A 48 55.04 -37.12 -13.22
N LEU A 49 55.84 -36.39 -14.04
CA LEU A 49 56.14 -36.47 -15.49
C LEU A 49 55.01 -36.04 -16.47
N PHE A 50 55.15 -35.12 -17.44
CA PHE A 50 56.28 -34.46 -18.13
C PHE A 50 55.80 -33.18 -18.88
N GLY A 51 56.71 -32.20 -19.10
CA GLY A 51 56.72 -31.21 -20.23
C GLY A 51 55.88 -29.92 -20.11
N VAL A 52 56.42 -28.72 -19.77
CA VAL A 52 57.19 -27.73 -20.61
C VAL A 52 56.25 -26.97 -21.60
N PHE A 53 56.02 -25.64 -21.63
CA PHE A 53 56.87 -24.42 -21.59
C PHE A 53 56.09 -23.19 -21.05
N LYS A 54 56.84 -22.17 -20.58
CA LYS A 54 56.45 -20.85 -20.01
C LYS A 54 55.88 -19.85 -21.03
N GLY A 55 55.11 -18.85 -20.54
CA GLY A 55 54.91 -17.56 -21.24
C GLY A 55 54.02 -16.56 -20.47
N GLN A 56 54.56 -15.37 -20.18
CA GLN A 56 53.97 -14.22 -19.48
C GLN A 56 52.86 -13.52 -20.31
N PHE A 57 51.89 -12.85 -19.67
CA PHE A 57 51.68 -11.38 -19.69
C PHE A 57 50.38 -10.95 -19.00
N ALA A 58 50.40 -9.71 -18.51
CA ALA A 58 49.35 -9.02 -17.80
C ALA A 58 48.34 -8.29 -18.74
N CYS A 59 47.29 -7.75 -18.10
CA CYS A 59 46.46 -6.61 -18.49
C CYS A 59 45.20 -6.81 -19.35
N ALA A 60 44.09 -6.33 -18.76
CA ALA A 60 43.19 -5.29 -19.29
C ALA A 60 42.08 -5.64 -20.31
N PHE A 61 40.88 -5.12 -19.98
CA PHE A 61 39.80 -4.61 -20.86
C PHE A 61 39.21 -5.58 -21.92
N ALA A 62 37.93 -5.97 -21.83
CA ALA A 62 36.70 -5.21 -22.12
C ALA A 62 36.05 -5.70 -23.43
N LEU A 63 34.72 -5.59 -23.46
CA LEU A 63 33.80 -5.62 -24.62
C LEU A 63 33.56 -7.01 -25.26
N ASN A 64 32.35 -7.57 -25.28
CA ASN A 64 31.07 -7.19 -25.94
C ASN A 64 30.83 -8.11 -27.15
N ARG A 65 29.66 -8.76 -27.15
CA ARG A 65 28.81 -9.21 -28.29
C ARG A 65 29.49 -9.76 -29.56
N VAL A 66 28.95 -10.86 -30.09
CA VAL A 66 28.07 -10.86 -31.29
C VAL A 66 27.75 -12.30 -31.70
N THR A 67 26.47 -12.49 -32.01
CA THR A 67 25.80 -13.58 -32.74
C THR A 67 26.49 -13.95 -34.05
N CYS A 68 26.55 -15.24 -34.38
CA CYS A 68 26.62 -15.69 -35.78
C CYS A 68 25.64 -16.84 -36.01
N MET A 69 24.74 -16.63 -36.98
CA MET A 69 24.03 -17.67 -37.71
C MET A 69 25.02 -18.54 -38.48
N LEU A 70 24.72 -19.83 -38.66
CA LEU A 70 25.06 -20.52 -39.90
C LEU A 70 24.03 -21.61 -40.24
N HIS A 71 23.42 -21.43 -41.41
CA HIS A 71 22.75 -22.43 -42.22
C HIS A 71 23.74 -23.52 -42.64
N PHE A 72 23.29 -24.78 -42.69
CA PHE A 72 23.79 -25.76 -43.68
C PHE A 72 22.61 -26.57 -44.23
N ALA A 73 22.61 -26.68 -45.55
CA ALA A 73 21.61 -27.33 -46.39
C ALA A 73 22.03 -28.76 -46.79
N PHE A 74 21.13 -29.42 -47.55
CA PHE A 74 21.19 -30.70 -48.29
C PHE A 74 20.38 -31.83 -47.64
N LYS A 75 19.58 -32.65 -48.35
CA LYS A 75 19.17 -32.75 -49.77
C LYS A 75 18.02 -33.76 -49.84
N ASP A 76 17.23 -33.67 -50.90
CA ASP A 76 16.21 -34.58 -51.44
C ASP A 76 16.16 -36.04 -50.93
N CYS A 77 14.95 -36.50 -50.59
CA CYS A 77 14.39 -37.73 -51.18
C CYS A 77 12.88 -37.82 -50.92
N THR A 78 12.10 -37.70 -51.99
CA THR A 78 10.66 -37.93 -52.08
C THR A 78 10.37 -39.42 -52.11
N VAL A 79 9.51 -39.92 -51.22
CA VAL A 79 8.69 -41.13 -51.47
C VAL A 79 7.26 -40.87 -51.03
N ARG A 80 6.35 -40.89 -52.01
CA ARG A 80 4.89 -40.90 -51.85
C ARG A 80 4.44 -42.21 -51.20
N LEU A 81 3.40 -42.13 -50.37
CA LEU A 81 2.22 -43.01 -50.24
C LEU A 81 1.46 -42.45 -49.02
N GLY A 82 0.25 -41.93 -49.14
CA GLY A 82 -0.96 -42.68 -49.46
C GLY A 82 -1.92 -42.43 -48.30
N VAL A 83 -3.00 -41.72 -48.58
CA VAL A 83 -4.07 -41.37 -47.64
C VAL A 83 -4.66 -42.64 -47.03
N ASN A 84 -4.84 -42.69 -45.70
CA ASN A 84 -6.03 -43.30 -45.09
C ASN A 84 -6.20 -42.88 -43.63
N ARG A 85 -7.43 -42.45 -43.31
CA ARG A 85 -7.95 -42.24 -41.96
C ARG A 85 -7.91 -43.54 -41.17
N MET A 86 -7.49 -43.47 -39.91
CA MET A 86 -8.20 -44.15 -38.82
C MET A 86 -7.77 -43.60 -37.46
N GLU A 87 -8.78 -43.30 -36.65
CA GLU A 87 -8.70 -42.97 -35.24
C GLU A 87 -7.95 -44.08 -34.47
N LEU A 88 -7.08 -43.69 -33.54
CA LEU A 88 -6.71 -44.49 -32.39
C LEU A 88 -6.19 -43.57 -31.27
N GLN A 89 -6.83 -43.71 -30.12
CA GLN A 89 -6.44 -43.21 -28.79
C GLN A 89 -4.96 -43.49 -28.48
N PRO A 90 -4.33 -42.71 -27.59
CA PRO A 90 -3.41 -43.35 -26.66
C PRO A 90 -3.58 -42.97 -25.19
N LYS A 91 -3.41 -44.02 -24.39
CA LYS A 91 -3.08 -44.05 -22.97
C LYS A 91 -1.81 -43.24 -22.65
N ARG A 92 -1.83 -42.68 -21.45
CA ARG A 92 -0.77 -42.18 -20.55
C ARG A 92 0.69 -42.58 -20.87
N LEU A 93 1.58 -41.58 -20.87
CA LEU A 93 2.93 -41.66 -20.29
C LEU A 93 3.34 -40.29 -19.69
N LEU A 94 4.22 -40.31 -18.70
CA LEU A 94 4.36 -39.39 -17.56
C LEU A 94 5.48 -38.33 -17.69
N ILE A 95 5.27 -37.20 -16.98
CA ILE A 95 6.24 -36.32 -16.24
C ILE A 95 6.82 -35.04 -16.89
N SER A 96 6.47 -33.94 -16.20
CA SER A 96 7.22 -32.71 -15.83
C SER A 96 7.21 -31.44 -16.71
N ALA A 97 6.80 -30.36 -16.02
CA ALA A 97 7.44 -29.04 -15.91
C ALA A 97 6.67 -27.82 -16.48
N PHE A 98 6.52 -26.83 -15.59
CA PHE A 98 6.15 -25.41 -15.77
C PHE A 98 4.70 -25.03 -16.11
N LEU A 99 4.06 -24.28 -15.20
CA LEU A 99 3.86 -22.83 -15.40
C LEU A 99 3.53 -22.11 -14.09
N GLY A 100 4.15 -20.94 -13.89
CA GLY A 100 3.81 -19.98 -12.85
C GLY A 100 3.26 -18.67 -13.43
N ILE A 101 2.73 -17.87 -12.50
CA ILE A 101 2.42 -16.43 -12.53
C ILE A 101 1.05 -15.99 -13.09
N ALA A 102 0.23 -15.43 -12.18
CA ALA A 102 -0.54 -14.16 -12.20
C ALA A 102 -1.83 -14.37 -11.38
N LEU A 103 -2.26 -13.57 -10.39
CA LEU A 103 -2.38 -12.11 -10.28
C LEU A 103 -2.43 -11.69 -8.79
N THR A 104 -1.77 -10.57 -8.48
CA THR A 104 -2.06 -9.70 -7.33
C THR A 104 -2.79 -8.45 -7.82
N LEU A 105 -3.85 -8.03 -7.12
CA LEU A 105 -4.20 -6.62 -6.82
C LEU A 105 -5.50 -6.57 -5.98
N GLY A 106 -5.44 -6.02 -4.76
CA GLY A 106 -6.62 -5.59 -4.00
C GLY A 106 -6.55 -5.75 -2.47
N MET A 107 -6.06 -4.74 -1.75
CA MET A 107 -6.40 -4.43 -0.35
C MET A 107 -6.85 -2.95 -0.35
N PHE A 108 -7.92 -2.45 0.28
CA PHE A 108 -8.45 -2.69 1.63
C PHE A 108 -9.98 -2.42 1.68
N ALA A 109 -10.74 -3.31 2.32
CA ALA A 109 -11.86 -2.98 3.21
C ALA A 109 -12.13 -4.21 4.11
N GLY A 110 -12.19 -4.01 5.42
CA GLY A 110 -12.18 -5.07 6.43
C GLY A 110 -13.52 -5.74 6.71
N ALA A 111 -13.42 -7.07 6.88
CA ALA A 111 -14.18 -8.00 7.72
C ALA A 111 -15.69 -8.21 7.50
N SER A 112 -16.05 -9.41 7.03
CA SER A 112 -16.79 -10.43 7.81
C SER A 112 -16.90 -11.79 7.05
N ALA A 113 -16.48 -12.86 7.72
CA ALA A 113 -16.95 -14.26 7.63
C ALA A 113 -16.88 -15.04 6.28
N LEU A 114 -15.76 -15.74 6.08
CA LEU A 114 -15.65 -17.21 6.09
C LEU A 114 -16.87 -18.05 5.69
N ALA A 115 -16.78 -18.67 4.52
CA ALA A 115 -17.28 -20.01 4.25
C ALA A 115 -16.27 -20.72 3.34
N PHE A 116 -15.49 -21.64 3.91
CA PHE A 116 -14.87 -22.72 3.12
C PHE A 116 -15.95 -23.77 2.93
N GLY A 117 -16.35 -24.00 1.68
CA GLY A 117 -16.90 -25.26 1.21
C GLY A 117 -15.89 -25.82 0.22
N ALA A 118 -15.55 -27.09 0.38
CA ALA A 118 -14.54 -27.80 -0.40
C ALA A 118 -14.61 -27.54 -1.91
N VAL A 119 -13.43 -27.34 -2.50
CA VAL A 119 -13.16 -27.43 -3.93
C VAL A 119 -13.48 -28.85 -4.36
N ALA A 120 -14.51 -29.01 -5.20
CA ALA A 120 -14.59 -30.16 -6.08
C ALA A 120 -13.40 -30.11 -7.03
N LYS A 121 -12.69 -31.24 -7.18
CA LYS A 121 -11.74 -31.45 -8.27
C LYS A 121 -12.34 -31.01 -9.60
N ASP A 122 -11.51 -30.40 -10.44
CA ASP A 122 -11.86 -29.86 -11.74
C ASP A 122 -12.85 -30.73 -12.53
N PRO A 123 -13.89 -30.11 -13.10
CA PRO A 123 -14.20 -30.25 -14.49
C PRO A 123 -13.61 -29.03 -15.20
N ILE A 124 -12.50 -29.23 -15.92
CA ILE A 124 -12.30 -28.50 -17.16
C ILE A 124 -13.44 -28.93 -18.08
N TYR A 125 -14.58 -28.26 -17.97
CA TYR A 125 -15.54 -28.11 -19.05
C TYR A 125 -15.78 -26.62 -19.16
N ALA A 126 -15.31 -26.04 -20.26
CA ALA A 126 -15.87 -24.80 -20.75
C ALA A 126 -17.41 -24.95 -20.75
N TYR A 127 -18.10 -24.19 -19.91
CA TYR A 127 -19.55 -24.08 -19.96
C TYR A 127 -19.92 -23.37 -21.27
N ALA A 128 -20.01 -24.12 -22.36
CA ALA A 128 -21.09 -23.88 -23.29
C ALA A 128 -22.37 -24.06 -22.45
N ALA A 129 -23.11 -22.97 -22.22
CA ALA A 129 -24.39 -23.02 -21.52
C ALA A 129 -25.21 -24.17 -22.10
N GLN A 130 -25.48 -25.20 -21.30
CA GLN A 130 -26.35 -26.29 -21.75
C GLN A 130 -27.69 -25.65 -22.11
N ALA A 131 -28.06 -25.75 -23.39
CA ALA A 131 -29.32 -25.23 -23.86
C ALA A 131 -30.45 -25.85 -23.03
N GLY A 132 -31.28 -24.99 -22.46
CA GLY A 132 -32.40 -25.36 -21.61
C GLY A 132 -33.52 -24.34 -21.74
N VAL A 133 -34.61 -24.59 -21.01
CA VAL A 133 -35.81 -23.78 -21.07
C VAL A 133 -36.21 -23.32 -19.67
N TRP A 134 -36.58 -22.05 -19.57
CA TRP A 134 -37.20 -21.52 -18.36
C TRP A 134 -38.57 -22.16 -18.17
N LYS A 135 -38.83 -22.64 -16.96
CA LYS A 135 -40.09 -23.24 -16.53
C LYS A 135 -40.59 -22.49 -15.30
N LYS A 136 -41.91 -22.35 -15.20
CA LYS A 136 -42.57 -21.68 -14.07
C LYS A 136 -43.48 -22.66 -13.36
N SER A 137 -43.44 -22.68 -12.04
CA SER A 137 -44.39 -23.41 -11.20
C SER A 137 -44.85 -22.50 -10.07
N GLY A 138 -46.15 -22.24 -10.01
CA GLY A 138 -46.71 -21.20 -9.14
C GLY A 138 -46.08 -19.83 -9.42
N THR A 139 -45.46 -19.23 -8.40
CA THR A 139 -44.75 -17.95 -8.49
C THR A 139 -43.26 -18.08 -8.78
N SER A 140 -42.69 -19.29 -8.76
CA SER A 140 -41.24 -19.51 -8.83
C SER A 140 -40.82 -20.03 -10.20
N TRP A 141 -39.64 -19.60 -10.64
CA TRP A 141 -39.02 -20.03 -11.89
C TRP A 141 -37.89 -21.02 -11.63
N TRP A 142 -37.66 -21.92 -12.57
CA TRP A 142 -36.52 -22.83 -12.60
C TRP A 142 -36.06 -23.03 -14.05
N TYR A 143 -34.82 -23.46 -14.26
CA TYR A 143 -34.28 -23.68 -15.60
C TYR A 143 -34.04 -25.17 -15.82
N ALA A 144 -34.72 -25.75 -16.80
CA ALA A 144 -34.66 -27.17 -17.14
C ALA A 144 -33.66 -27.40 -18.28
N TYR A 145 -32.67 -28.27 -18.07
CA TYR A 145 -31.72 -28.59 -19.13
C TYR A 145 -32.32 -29.60 -20.13
N SER A 146 -31.98 -29.46 -21.42
CA SER A 146 -32.59 -30.28 -22.50
C SER A 146 -32.29 -31.78 -22.40
N ARG A 147 -31.33 -32.21 -21.58
CA ARG A 147 -30.94 -33.62 -21.37
C ARG A 147 -31.41 -34.18 -20.02
N GLY A 148 -32.29 -33.46 -19.30
CA GLY A 148 -32.74 -33.80 -17.95
C GLY A 148 -32.00 -33.04 -16.85
N GLY A 149 -32.62 -32.88 -15.68
CA GLY A 149 -32.12 -32.09 -14.55
C GLY A 149 -32.50 -30.59 -14.59
N CYS A 150 -32.15 -29.85 -13.54
CA CYS A 150 -32.40 -28.41 -13.41
C CYS A 150 -31.15 -27.64 -12.95
N ALA A 151 -31.12 -26.34 -13.25
CA ALA A 151 -30.10 -25.41 -12.80
C ALA A 151 -30.09 -25.28 -11.27
N VAL A 152 -28.90 -25.34 -10.66
CA VAL A 152 -28.64 -25.06 -9.24
C VAL A 152 -27.45 -24.11 -9.11
N GLY A 153 -27.41 -23.30 -8.05
CA GLY A 153 -26.33 -22.34 -7.82
C GLY A 153 -26.26 -21.22 -8.87
N TRP A 154 -25.07 -20.66 -9.08
CA TRP A 154 -24.84 -19.60 -10.07
C TRP A 154 -24.85 -20.14 -11.49
N GLN A 155 -25.62 -19.50 -12.38
CA GLN A 155 -25.70 -19.86 -13.78
C GLN A 155 -25.66 -18.63 -14.68
N HIS A 156 -24.91 -18.72 -15.77
CA HIS A 156 -24.85 -17.70 -16.80
C HIS A 156 -25.73 -18.11 -17.99
N ILE A 157 -26.88 -17.46 -18.12
CA ILE A 157 -27.92 -17.82 -19.10
C ILE A 157 -28.22 -16.59 -19.95
N SER A 158 -28.05 -16.70 -21.26
CA SER A 158 -28.33 -15.63 -22.23
C SER A 158 -27.68 -14.28 -21.89
N GLY A 159 -26.41 -14.30 -21.45
CA GLY A 159 -25.63 -13.10 -21.14
C GLY A 159 -25.94 -12.45 -19.78
N LYS A 160 -26.70 -13.13 -18.91
CA LYS A 160 -27.02 -12.66 -17.56
C LYS A 160 -26.74 -13.76 -16.52
N TRP A 161 -26.37 -13.33 -15.32
CA TRP A 161 -26.18 -14.23 -14.18
C TRP A 161 -27.46 -14.39 -13.38
N TYR A 162 -27.75 -15.62 -12.95
CA TYR A 162 -28.87 -16.01 -12.11
C TYR A 162 -28.38 -16.92 -11.00
N TYR A 163 -29.08 -16.96 -9.86
CA TYR A 163 -28.79 -17.88 -8.77
C TYR A 163 -30.02 -18.73 -8.46
N PHE A 164 -29.81 -20.03 -8.34
CA PHE A 164 -30.84 -21.02 -8.04
C PHE A 164 -30.53 -21.71 -6.70
N ASP A 165 -31.54 -22.02 -5.89
CA ASP A 165 -31.33 -22.81 -4.67
C ASP A 165 -31.05 -24.29 -4.96
N ALA A 166 -30.79 -25.07 -3.91
CA ALA A 166 -30.47 -26.50 -4.02
C ALA A 166 -31.61 -27.34 -4.62
N ARG A 167 -32.84 -26.83 -4.69
CA ARG A 167 -33.99 -27.48 -5.32
C ARG A 167 -34.22 -26.99 -6.77
N GLY A 168 -33.38 -26.07 -7.24
CA GLY A 168 -33.40 -25.50 -8.57
C GLY A 168 -34.33 -24.31 -8.75
N TRP A 169 -34.82 -23.70 -7.67
CA TRP A 169 -35.65 -22.49 -7.78
C TRP A 169 -34.80 -21.23 -7.89
N MET A 170 -35.09 -20.41 -8.90
CA MET A 170 -34.46 -19.12 -9.11
C MET A 170 -34.74 -18.19 -7.93
N LYS A 171 -33.71 -17.50 -7.45
CA LYS A 171 -33.79 -16.55 -6.35
C LYS A 171 -33.91 -15.12 -6.86
N GLU A 172 -34.52 -14.28 -6.02
CA GLU A 172 -34.70 -12.84 -6.22
C GLU A 172 -34.37 -12.08 -4.94
N GLY A 173 -34.17 -10.77 -5.03
CA GLY A 173 -33.82 -9.90 -3.92
C GLY A 173 -32.39 -10.09 -3.43
N TRP A 174 -32.15 -9.69 -2.17
CA TRP A 174 -30.85 -9.84 -1.52
C TRP A 174 -30.57 -11.31 -1.22
N GLN A 175 -29.44 -11.81 -1.72
CA GLN A 175 -28.97 -13.17 -1.48
C GLN A 175 -27.55 -13.11 -0.93
N GLN A 176 -27.31 -13.77 0.20
CA GLN A 176 -25.97 -13.96 0.71
C GLN A 176 -25.46 -15.32 0.26
N VAL A 177 -24.42 -15.31 -0.57
CA VAL A 177 -23.80 -16.53 -1.10
C VAL A 177 -22.33 -16.50 -0.71
N ASN A 178 -21.87 -17.49 0.05
CA ASN A 178 -20.50 -17.61 0.54
C ASN A 178 -19.99 -16.33 1.23
N GLY A 179 -20.80 -15.76 2.12
CA GLY A 179 -20.47 -14.54 2.86
C GLY A 179 -20.62 -13.24 2.06
N THR A 180 -20.77 -13.31 0.73
CA THR A 180 -20.90 -12.14 -0.14
C THR A 180 -22.37 -11.86 -0.46
N TRP A 181 -22.79 -10.60 -0.35
CA TRP A 181 -24.14 -10.18 -0.70
C TRP A 181 -24.24 -9.85 -2.18
N TYR A 182 -25.31 -10.34 -2.81
CA TYR A 182 -25.70 -10.06 -4.18
C TYR A 182 -27.15 -9.60 -4.20
N TYR A 183 -27.52 -8.79 -5.19
CA TYR A 183 -28.90 -8.40 -5.41
C TYR A 183 -29.39 -8.98 -6.74
N LEU A 184 -30.41 -9.83 -6.68
CA LEU A 184 -31.05 -10.41 -7.85
C LEU A 184 -32.33 -9.62 -8.13
N ALA A 185 -32.43 -9.03 -9.31
CA ALA A 185 -33.50 -8.09 -9.63
C ALA A 185 -34.89 -8.77 -9.50
N PRO A 186 -35.80 -8.25 -8.65
CA PRO A 186 -37.14 -8.80 -8.49
C PRO A 186 -37.88 -8.99 -9.81
N GLY A 187 -38.63 -10.07 -9.94
CA GLY A 187 -39.36 -10.51 -11.14
C GLY A 187 -38.50 -11.15 -12.23
N SER A 188 -37.23 -10.77 -12.37
CA SER A 188 -36.34 -11.31 -13.41
C SER A 188 -35.28 -12.27 -12.89
N GLY A 189 -34.87 -12.16 -11.63
CA GLY A 189 -33.77 -12.94 -11.02
C GLY A 189 -32.37 -12.64 -11.55
N ALA A 190 -32.22 -11.70 -12.48
CA ALA A 190 -30.92 -11.33 -13.02
C ALA A 190 -30.07 -10.61 -11.97
N MET A 191 -28.81 -11.01 -11.83
CA MET A 191 -27.87 -10.37 -10.93
C MET A 191 -27.63 -8.91 -11.31
N ALA A 192 -27.87 -8.01 -10.37
CA ALA A 192 -27.66 -6.59 -10.54
C ALA A 192 -26.19 -6.20 -10.34
N THR A 193 -25.75 -5.18 -11.07
CA THR A 193 -24.43 -4.55 -10.94
C THR A 193 -24.60 -3.02 -10.88
N GLY A 194 -23.55 -2.32 -10.45
CA GLY A 194 -23.56 -0.86 -10.32
C GLY A 194 -24.43 -0.36 -9.17
N TRP A 195 -24.91 0.89 -9.27
CA TRP A 195 -25.76 1.51 -8.25
C TRP A 195 -27.17 0.93 -8.26
N GLN A 196 -27.65 0.50 -7.10
CA GLN A 196 -29.00 -0.04 -6.92
C GLN A 196 -29.70 0.65 -5.77
N LYS A 197 -30.93 1.13 -6.01
CA LYS A 197 -31.78 1.74 -4.98
C LYS A 197 -32.81 0.73 -4.52
N VAL A 198 -32.59 0.15 -3.35
CA VAL A 198 -33.47 -0.88 -2.78
C VAL A 198 -34.18 -0.31 -1.56
N SER A 199 -35.52 -0.27 -1.61
CA SER A 199 -36.37 0.28 -0.54
C SER A 199 -35.93 1.67 -0.06
N GLY A 200 -35.60 2.55 -1.01
CA GLY A 200 -35.17 3.93 -0.73
C GLY A 200 -33.69 4.11 -0.40
N THR A 201 -32.95 3.03 -0.13
CA THR A 201 -31.52 3.07 0.24
C THR A 201 -30.64 2.71 -0.95
N TRP A 202 -29.55 3.45 -1.15
CA TRP A 202 -28.57 3.17 -2.21
C TRP A 202 -27.52 2.17 -1.76
N TYR A 203 -27.19 1.25 -2.66
CA TYR A 203 -26.13 0.25 -2.55
C TYR A 203 -25.32 0.26 -3.83
N TYR A 204 -24.05 -0.15 -3.75
CA TYR A 204 -23.20 -0.32 -4.92
C TYR A 204 -22.80 -1.78 -5.07
N LEU A 205 -23.06 -2.36 -6.23
CA LEU A 205 -22.74 -3.74 -6.58
C LEU A 205 -21.59 -3.69 -7.60
N SER A 206 -20.55 -4.48 -7.38
CA SER A 206 -19.38 -4.54 -8.24
C SER A 206 -19.77 -4.73 -9.71
N PRO A 207 -19.32 -3.86 -10.64
CA PRO A 207 -19.61 -4.01 -12.07
C PRO A 207 -19.14 -5.33 -12.67
N SER A 208 -18.04 -5.89 -12.15
CA SER A 208 -17.42 -7.12 -12.67
C SER A 208 -17.99 -8.39 -12.05
N SER A 209 -18.49 -8.34 -10.81
CA SER A 209 -18.85 -9.55 -10.06
C SER A 209 -20.25 -9.54 -9.44
N GLY A 210 -20.93 -8.39 -9.39
CA GLY A 210 -22.22 -8.22 -8.70
C GLY A 210 -22.14 -8.24 -7.17
N ALA A 211 -20.95 -8.40 -6.58
CA ALA A 211 -20.76 -8.38 -5.13
C ALA A 211 -21.05 -7.00 -4.54
N MET A 212 -21.80 -6.94 -3.44
CA MET A 212 -22.11 -5.70 -2.73
C MET A 212 -20.86 -5.10 -2.10
N ALA A 213 -20.58 -3.85 -2.46
CA ALA A 213 -19.47 -3.09 -1.94
C ALA A 213 -19.77 -2.50 -0.56
N THR A 214 -18.72 -2.40 0.26
CA THR A 214 -18.72 -1.72 1.55
C THR A 214 -17.50 -0.80 1.67
N GLY A 215 -17.49 0.09 2.67
CA GLY A 215 -16.42 1.04 2.88
C GLY A 215 -16.39 2.17 1.83
N TRP A 216 -15.20 2.76 1.64
CA TRP A 216 -14.98 3.81 0.66
C TRP A 216 -14.95 3.25 -0.76
N GLN A 217 -15.73 3.83 -1.66
CA GLN A 217 -15.79 3.43 -3.06
C GLN A 217 -15.63 4.66 -3.95
N LYS A 218 -14.66 4.61 -4.87
CA LYS A 218 -14.45 5.68 -5.85
C LYS A 218 -15.16 5.29 -7.15
N VAL A 219 -16.27 5.96 -7.45
CA VAL A 219 -17.09 5.67 -8.63
C VAL A 219 -17.16 6.93 -9.49
N GLY A 220 -16.70 6.83 -10.74
CA GLY A 220 -16.65 7.99 -11.65
C GLY A 220 -15.78 9.14 -11.13
N GLY A 221 -14.70 8.82 -10.40
CA GLY A 221 -13.81 9.83 -9.81
C GLY A 221 -14.29 10.41 -8.47
N VAL A 222 -15.52 10.14 -8.06
CA VAL A 222 -16.12 10.66 -6.81
C VAL A 222 -16.12 9.58 -5.74
N TRP A 223 -15.79 9.95 -4.49
CA TRP A 223 -15.84 9.05 -3.35
C TRP A 223 -17.24 8.97 -2.74
N TYR A 224 -17.64 7.75 -2.40
CA TYR A 224 -18.85 7.41 -1.65
C TYR A 224 -18.48 6.50 -0.49
N TYR A 225 -19.25 6.56 0.59
CA TYR A 225 -19.06 5.65 1.71
C TYR A 225 -20.27 4.74 1.91
N LEU A 226 -20.03 3.44 1.84
CA LEU A 226 -21.02 2.39 2.05
C LEU A 226 -20.76 1.78 3.43
N LYS A 227 -21.75 1.76 4.31
CA LYS A 227 -21.56 1.30 5.71
C LYS A 227 -20.99 -0.13 5.73
N PRO A 228 -19.86 -0.40 6.42
CA PRO A 228 -19.30 -1.75 6.53
C PRO A 228 -20.30 -2.80 7.02
N SER A 229 -21.21 -2.41 7.93
CA SER A 229 -22.20 -3.32 8.53
C SER A 229 -23.35 -3.71 7.61
N SER A 230 -23.64 -2.96 6.54
CA SER A 230 -24.86 -3.17 5.74
C SER A 230 -24.76 -2.85 4.25
N GLY A 231 -23.68 -2.23 3.77
CA GLY A 231 -23.54 -1.73 2.40
C GLY A 231 -24.39 -0.50 2.08
N ALA A 232 -25.19 0.00 3.03
CA ALA A 232 -26.01 1.18 2.81
C ALA A 232 -25.15 2.43 2.62
N MET A 233 -25.38 3.18 1.55
CA MET A 233 -24.67 4.42 1.28
C MET A 233 -25.01 5.49 2.33
N CYS A 234 -23.97 6.07 2.94
CA CYS A 234 -24.10 7.27 3.75
C CYS A 234 -24.32 8.49 2.84
N SER A 235 -25.18 9.41 3.26
CA SER A 235 -25.46 10.66 2.56
C SER A 235 -25.99 11.71 3.52
N ASN A 236 -26.04 12.95 3.05
CA ASN A 236 -26.67 14.08 3.74
C ASN A 236 -26.13 14.34 5.15
N GLY A 237 -24.81 14.41 5.31
CA GLY A 237 -24.25 14.77 6.61
C GLY A 237 -22.77 14.50 6.81
N TRP A 238 -22.37 14.79 8.04
CA TRP A 238 -21.04 14.49 8.55
C TRP A 238 -20.87 12.99 8.80
N LEU A 239 -19.78 12.44 8.26
CA LEU A 239 -19.33 11.09 8.50
C LEU A 239 -17.99 11.14 9.24
N LYS A 240 -17.89 10.46 10.37
CA LYS A 240 -16.62 10.25 11.07
C LYS A 240 -16.07 8.86 10.73
N VAL A 241 -14.84 8.81 10.20
CA VAL A 241 -14.11 7.55 9.99
C VAL A 241 -12.74 7.69 10.65
N GLY A 242 -12.50 6.89 11.69
CA GLY A 242 -11.30 7.06 12.52
C GLY A 242 -11.29 8.41 13.24
N SER A 243 -10.22 9.18 13.07
CA SER A 243 -10.08 10.55 13.59
C SER A 243 -10.66 11.63 12.68
N ASP A 244 -10.94 11.30 11.42
CA ASP A 244 -11.25 12.28 10.39
C ASP A 244 -12.76 12.41 10.15
N TRP A 245 -13.15 13.62 9.76
CA TRP A 245 -14.52 13.97 9.42
C TRP A 245 -14.64 14.30 7.94
N PHE A 246 -15.69 13.80 7.33
CA PHE A 246 -16.02 13.95 5.91
C PHE A 246 -17.44 14.49 5.80
N TRP A 247 -17.73 15.22 4.73
CA TRP A 247 -19.09 15.61 4.40
C TRP A 247 -19.59 14.86 3.18
N LEU A 248 -20.74 14.21 3.31
CA LEU A 248 -21.40 13.54 2.20
C LEU A 248 -22.63 14.36 1.78
N ALA A 249 -22.67 14.73 0.51
CA ALA A 249 -23.80 15.42 -0.10
C ALA A 249 -25.08 14.55 -0.09
N SER A 250 -26.21 15.12 -0.50
CA SER A 250 -27.48 14.37 -0.62
C SER A 250 -27.37 13.20 -1.60
N SER A 251 -26.51 13.31 -2.62
CA SER A 251 -26.17 12.23 -3.56
C SER A 251 -25.24 11.16 -2.96
N GLY A 252 -24.72 11.35 -1.75
CA GLY A 252 -23.68 10.51 -1.14
C GLY A 252 -22.25 10.84 -1.59
N ALA A 253 -22.10 11.74 -2.59
CA ALA A 253 -20.81 12.20 -3.05
C ALA A 253 -20.07 12.92 -1.91
N THR A 254 -18.80 12.56 -1.73
CA THR A 254 -17.92 13.21 -0.75
C THR A 254 -17.52 14.58 -1.26
N LEU A 255 -17.71 15.61 -0.44
CA LEU A 255 -17.24 16.95 -0.75
C LEU A 255 -15.75 17.06 -0.40
N GLU A 256 -14.93 17.54 -1.33
CA GLU A 256 -13.50 17.75 -1.13
C GLU A 256 -13.03 19.07 -1.76
N SER A 257 -11.88 19.56 -1.30
CA SER A 257 -11.25 20.81 -1.78
C SER A 257 -12.17 22.04 -1.82
N SER A 258 -13.18 22.09 -0.94
CA SER A 258 -14.27 23.07 -1.04
C SER A 258 -14.79 23.53 0.32
N TRP A 259 -15.40 24.71 0.31
CA TRP A 259 -16.09 25.27 1.46
C TRP A 259 -17.48 24.66 1.61
N LEU A 260 -17.83 24.33 2.85
CA LEU A 260 -19.14 23.85 3.24
C LEU A 260 -19.77 24.84 4.21
N LYS A 261 -20.97 25.34 3.89
CA LYS A 261 -21.80 26.06 4.87
C LYS A 261 -22.92 25.14 5.33
N THR A 262 -22.94 24.82 6.62
CA THR A 262 -24.03 24.04 7.22
C THR A 262 -24.29 24.52 8.64
N GLY A 263 -25.55 24.55 9.06
CA GLY A 263 -25.95 25.11 10.37
C GLY A 263 -25.51 26.57 10.58
N GLY A 264 -25.38 27.34 9.49
CA GLY A 264 -24.89 28.72 9.53
C GLY A 264 -23.37 28.88 9.70
N VAL A 265 -22.63 27.79 9.92
CA VAL A 265 -21.18 27.77 10.13
C VAL A 265 -20.46 27.33 8.87
N TRP A 266 -19.30 27.92 8.61
CA TRP A 266 -18.42 27.54 7.52
C TRP A 266 -17.39 26.51 7.97
N TYR A 267 -17.15 25.52 7.12
CA TYR A 267 -16.15 24.47 7.25
C TYR A 267 -15.40 24.37 5.93
N TYR A 268 -14.21 23.80 5.96
CA TYR A 268 -13.46 23.52 4.73
C TYR A 268 -13.10 22.04 4.67
N LEU A 269 -13.38 21.39 3.55
CA LEU A 269 -12.98 20.02 3.27
C LEU A 269 -11.75 20.09 2.38
N LYS A 270 -10.64 19.50 2.81
CA LYS A 270 -9.38 19.49 2.05
C LYS A 270 -9.46 18.47 0.91
N SER A 271 -8.43 18.42 0.07
CA SER A 271 -8.24 17.35 -0.93
C SER A 271 -8.33 15.99 -0.25
N GLY A 272 -9.10 15.02 -0.76
CA GLY A 272 -9.36 13.75 -0.08
C GLY A 272 -10.52 13.80 0.93
N GLY A 273 -11.24 14.92 1.03
CA GLY A 273 -12.51 15.06 1.75
C GLY A 273 -12.41 15.26 3.26
N TYR A 274 -11.21 15.29 3.83
CA TYR A 274 -11.02 15.45 5.28
C TYR A 274 -11.21 16.91 5.72
N MET A 275 -11.99 17.10 6.78
CA MET A 275 -12.29 18.40 7.36
C MET A 275 -11.02 19.11 7.86
N ALA A 276 -10.88 20.39 7.51
CA ALA A 276 -9.81 21.25 7.99
C ALA A 276 -9.98 21.67 9.44
N GLN A 277 -8.83 21.79 10.10
CA GLN A 277 -8.67 22.19 11.48
C GLN A 277 -7.36 22.96 11.60
N GLY A 278 -7.29 23.90 12.53
CA GLY A 278 -6.17 24.79 12.75
C GLY A 278 -6.05 25.90 11.69
N MET A 279 -4.86 26.51 11.66
CA MET A 279 -4.50 27.54 10.70
C MET A 279 -4.30 26.90 9.32
N THR A 280 -5.21 27.16 8.39
CA THR A 280 -5.25 26.49 7.08
C THR A 280 -5.12 27.51 5.97
N GLN A 281 -4.24 27.25 4.99
CA GLN A 281 -4.12 28.08 3.80
C GLN A 281 -5.06 27.57 2.70
N ILE A 282 -5.92 28.44 2.18
CA ILE A 282 -6.94 28.13 1.17
C ILE A 282 -6.89 29.26 0.13
N GLY A 283 -6.59 28.93 -1.14
CA GLY A 283 -6.48 29.93 -2.21
C GLY A 283 -5.44 31.03 -1.92
N GLY A 284 -4.30 30.69 -1.30
CA GLY A 284 -3.25 31.63 -0.91
C GLY A 284 -3.54 32.45 0.35
N LYS A 285 -4.77 32.42 0.87
CA LYS A 285 -5.20 33.14 2.08
C LYS A 285 -5.22 32.20 3.28
N TYR A 286 -5.00 32.72 4.48
CA TYR A 286 -5.05 31.92 5.70
C TYR A 286 -6.40 32.08 6.39
N TYR A 287 -6.91 30.97 6.93
CA TYR A 287 -8.14 30.86 7.70
C TYR A 287 -7.85 30.10 8.98
N TYR A 288 -8.70 30.24 9.99
CA TYR A 288 -8.63 29.41 11.19
C TYR A 288 -9.90 28.60 11.36
N LEU A 289 -9.76 27.28 11.27
CA LEU A 289 -10.83 26.31 11.46
C LEU A 289 -10.62 25.71 12.85
N ALA A 290 -11.60 25.78 13.73
CA ALA A 290 -11.40 25.43 15.13
C ALA A 290 -10.96 23.96 15.28
N PRO A 291 -9.89 23.67 16.03
CA PRO A 291 -9.53 22.29 16.36
C PRO A 291 -10.70 21.55 17.01
N GLY A 292 -10.87 20.27 16.67
CA GLY A 292 -11.96 19.43 17.19
C GLY A 292 -13.22 19.43 16.33
N ASN A 293 -13.75 20.59 15.96
CA ASN A 293 -15.03 20.68 15.23
C ASN A 293 -14.97 21.36 13.86
N GLY A 294 -13.82 21.94 13.46
CA GLY A 294 -13.60 22.50 12.12
C GLY A 294 -14.35 23.81 11.82
N ALA A 295 -15.05 24.39 12.79
CA ALA A 295 -15.81 25.63 12.59
C ALA A 295 -14.88 26.79 12.26
N MET A 296 -15.08 27.46 11.13
CA MET A 296 -14.33 28.65 10.74
C MET A 296 -14.54 29.78 11.75
N LYS A 297 -13.44 30.35 12.24
CA LYS A 297 -13.44 31.48 13.15
C LYS A 297 -13.22 32.79 12.42
N THR A 298 -13.81 33.84 12.98
CA THR A 298 -13.72 35.22 12.52
C THR A 298 -13.35 36.13 13.69
N ALA A 299 -13.11 37.42 13.42
CA ALA A 299 -12.68 38.43 14.39
C ALA A 299 -11.36 38.08 15.10
N TRP A 300 -11.13 38.67 16.26
CA TRP A 300 -9.92 38.45 17.07
C TRP A 300 -9.88 37.04 17.65
N GLN A 301 -8.80 36.31 17.40
CA GLN A 301 -8.58 34.97 17.92
C GLN A 301 -7.19 34.88 18.56
N LYS A 302 -7.12 34.35 19.77
CA LYS A 302 -5.85 34.08 20.47
C LYS A 302 -5.42 32.65 20.18
N ILE A 303 -4.32 32.49 19.43
CA ILE A 303 -3.84 31.20 18.93
C ILE A 303 -2.36 31.07 19.32
N GLY A 304 -1.99 30.03 20.06
CA GLY A 304 -0.59 29.81 20.48
C GLY A 304 0.01 31.00 21.24
N GLY A 305 -0.80 31.69 22.05
CA GLY A 305 -0.38 32.85 22.85
C GLY A 305 -0.36 34.20 22.12
N ALA A 306 -0.48 34.22 20.79
CA ALA A 306 -0.53 35.45 19.99
C ALA A 306 -1.94 35.78 19.50
N TRP A 307 -2.22 37.06 19.32
CA TRP A 307 -3.49 37.53 18.74
C TRP A 307 -3.39 37.64 17.22
N TYR A 308 -4.44 37.16 16.56
CA TYR A 308 -4.66 37.25 15.12
C TYR A 308 -6.04 37.83 14.87
N TYR A 309 -6.22 38.51 13.74
CA TYR A 309 -7.52 39.00 13.32
C TYR A 309 -7.95 38.32 12.02
N PHE A 310 -9.18 37.82 12.01
CA PHE A 310 -9.83 37.22 10.84
C PHE A 310 -11.02 38.08 10.44
N LYS A 311 -11.17 38.39 9.15
CA LYS A 311 -12.32 39.15 8.64
C LYS A 311 -13.62 38.35 8.83
N SER A 312 -14.78 38.98 8.57
CA SER A 312 -16.06 38.26 8.50
C SER A 312 -16.09 37.15 7.44
N SER A 313 -15.27 37.30 6.39
CA SER A 313 -15.02 36.25 5.38
C SER A 313 -14.10 35.12 5.88
N GLY A 314 -13.55 35.22 7.08
CA GLY A 314 -12.61 34.26 7.66
C GLY A 314 -11.14 34.47 7.27
N GLU A 315 -10.85 35.40 6.37
CA GLU A 315 -9.48 35.68 5.93
C GLU A 315 -8.64 36.32 7.04
N ARG A 316 -7.45 35.78 7.30
CA ARG A 316 -6.47 36.33 8.23
C ARG A 316 -5.91 37.65 7.70
N VAL A 317 -5.92 38.69 8.52
CA VAL A 317 -5.34 40.00 8.21
C VAL A 317 -3.86 40.04 8.57
N SER A 318 -3.06 40.68 7.73
CA SER A 318 -1.68 41.09 8.01
C SER A 318 -1.49 42.56 7.62
N GLY A 319 -0.50 43.24 8.20
CA GLY A 319 -0.30 44.67 8.05
C GLY A 319 -1.22 45.51 8.93
N TRP A 320 -1.56 46.72 8.47
CA TRP A 320 -2.39 47.66 9.21
C TRP A 320 -3.86 47.22 9.26
N LEU A 321 -4.50 47.37 10.42
CA LEU A 321 -5.91 47.07 10.65
C LEU A 321 -6.56 48.21 11.43
N ASP A 322 -7.62 48.80 10.90
CA ASP A 322 -8.51 49.69 11.63
C ASP A 322 -9.71 48.89 12.17
N HIS A 323 -9.91 48.91 13.48
CA HIS A 323 -10.97 48.14 14.14
C HIS A 323 -11.45 48.85 15.42
N VAL A 324 -12.76 49.13 15.50
CA VAL A 324 -13.44 49.74 16.66
C VAL A 324 -12.71 51.00 17.16
N GLY A 325 -12.54 51.99 16.28
CA GLY A 325 -11.95 53.29 16.61
C GLY A 325 -10.44 53.29 16.90
N SER A 326 -9.77 52.13 16.85
CA SER A 326 -8.33 51.98 17.07
C SER A 326 -7.65 51.39 15.83
N ARG A 327 -6.37 51.72 15.67
CA ARG A 327 -5.51 51.15 14.62
C ARG A 327 -4.56 50.13 15.24
N TYR A 328 -4.37 49.00 14.59
CA TYR A 328 -3.52 47.88 15.00
C TYR A 328 -2.52 47.57 13.89
N TYR A 329 -1.44 46.90 14.23
CA TYR A 329 -0.50 46.36 13.27
C TYR A 329 -0.31 44.86 13.49
N LEU A 330 -0.56 44.09 12.46
CA LEU A 330 -0.34 42.65 12.41
C LEU A 330 0.93 42.46 11.59
N ASP A 331 1.94 41.79 12.14
CA ASP A 331 3.23 41.61 11.45
C ASP A 331 3.04 41.01 10.05
N PRO A 332 3.58 41.58 8.95
CA PRO A 332 3.29 41.09 7.60
C PRO A 332 3.70 39.65 7.34
N SER A 333 4.74 39.16 8.01
CA SER A 333 5.27 37.81 7.82
C SER A 333 4.51 36.76 8.65
N THR A 334 4.18 37.10 9.89
CA THR A 334 3.59 36.17 10.86
C THR A 334 2.11 36.40 11.11
N ALA A 335 1.59 37.58 10.77
CA ALA A 335 0.28 38.15 11.11
C ALA A 335 -0.02 38.25 12.61
N LYS A 336 1.00 38.14 13.47
CA LYS A 336 0.84 38.32 14.91
C LYS A 336 0.62 39.80 15.22
N MET A 337 -0.34 40.09 16.10
CA MET A 337 -0.59 41.44 16.58
C MET A 337 0.64 42.00 17.29
N ALA A 338 1.07 43.19 16.88
CA ALA A 338 2.16 43.92 17.49
C ALA A 338 1.78 44.44 18.88
N ILE A 339 2.74 44.36 19.79
CA ILE A 339 2.73 45.02 21.09
C ILE A 339 4.09 45.70 21.29
N GLY A 340 4.11 46.79 22.06
CA GLY A 340 5.29 47.59 22.33
C GLY A 340 5.80 48.37 21.12
N TRP A 341 7.08 48.74 21.15
CA TRP A 341 7.75 49.48 20.08
C TRP A 341 7.95 48.64 18.81
N LYS A 342 7.57 49.19 17.65
CA LYS A 342 7.80 48.57 16.32
C LYS A 342 8.20 49.60 15.27
N ASN A 343 9.07 49.17 14.36
CA ASN A 343 9.43 49.94 13.17
C ASN A 343 8.60 49.41 11.99
N VAL A 344 7.89 50.31 11.32
CA VAL A 344 7.04 50.02 10.16
C VAL A 344 7.37 51.03 9.06
N SER A 345 7.93 50.56 7.95
CA SER A 345 8.32 51.39 6.79
C SER A 345 9.15 52.63 7.18
N GLY A 346 10.19 52.42 8.00
CA GLY A 346 11.10 53.49 8.45
C GLY A 346 10.59 54.35 9.62
N ASN A 347 9.31 54.27 9.95
CA ASN A 347 8.70 55.00 11.06
C ASN A 347 8.58 54.13 12.30
N ARG A 348 8.75 54.74 13.48
CA ARG A 348 8.64 54.04 14.77
C ARG A 348 7.27 54.33 15.41
N TYR A 349 6.58 53.28 15.83
CA TYR A 349 5.25 53.31 16.45
C TYR A 349 5.29 52.57 17.78
N TYR A 350 4.34 52.88 18.67
CA TYR A 350 4.12 52.13 19.90
C TYR A 350 2.70 51.56 19.95
N PHE A 351 2.59 50.27 20.26
CA PHE A 351 1.32 49.57 20.43
C PHE A 351 1.15 49.17 21.90
N ALA A 352 0.00 49.48 22.50
CA ALA A 352 -0.30 49.12 23.89
C ALA A 352 -0.35 47.59 24.08
N SER A 353 -0.48 47.12 25.33
CA SER A 353 -0.68 45.69 25.62
C SER A 353 -1.94 45.10 24.98
N SER A 354 -2.95 45.95 24.72
CA SER A 354 -4.14 45.62 23.93
C SER A 354 -3.90 45.54 22.42
N GLY A 355 -2.72 45.98 21.94
CA GLY A 355 -2.37 46.09 20.53
C GLY A 355 -2.80 47.39 19.84
N ALA A 356 -3.56 48.26 20.51
CA ALA A 356 -3.97 49.53 19.95
C ALA A 356 -2.78 50.48 19.78
N MET A 357 -2.67 51.12 18.62
CA MET A 357 -1.65 52.11 18.29
C MET A 357 -1.85 53.37 19.14
N VAL A 358 -0.81 53.75 19.87
CA VAL A 358 -0.82 54.95 20.72
C VAL A 358 -0.51 56.19 19.88
N LYS A 359 -1.23 57.30 20.15
CA LYS A 359 -1.08 58.59 19.45
C LYS A 359 -1.35 59.76 20.40
N ASN A 360 -0.85 60.94 20.06
CA ASN A 360 -0.99 62.20 20.80
C ASN A 360 -0.54 62.14 22.26
N THR A 361 0.50 61.36 22.57
CA THR A 361 0.99 61.21 23.94
C THR A 361 2.46 60.79 23.98
N TRP A 362 3.06 60.85 25.17
CA TRP A 362 4.42 60.43 25.44
C TRP A 362 4.44 58.97 25.90
N VAL A 363 5.32 58.16 25.32
CA VAL A 363 5.64 56.80 25.78
C VAL A 363 7.15 56.68 25.89
N ASP A 364 7.66 56.20 27.02
CA ASP A 364 9.09 56.05 27.29
C ASP A 364 9.90 57.30 26.93
N GLY A 365 9.39 58.51 27.17
CA GLY A 365 10.09 59.77 26.87
C GLY A 365 10.18 60.13 25.37
N CYS A 366 9.44 59.46 24.50
CA CYS A 366 9.27 59.82 23.09
C CYS A 366 7.80 60.22 22.82
N PHE A 367 7.56 61.27 22.04
CA PHE A 367 6.20 61.68 21.70
C PHE A 367 5.69 61.00 20.43
N LEU A 368 4.47 60.46 20.48
CA LEU A 368 3.78 59.84 19.34
C LEU A 368 2.77 60.85 18.79
N LYS A 369 2.90 61.22 17.51
CA LYS A 369 2.06 62.21 16.83
C LYS A 369 0.63 61.69 16.60
N SER A 370 -0.24 62.53 16.05
CA SER A 370 -1.64 62.19 15.73
C SER A 370 -1.79 61.01 14.76
N ASN A 371 -0.81 60.83 13.87
CA ASN A 371 -0.71 59.68 12.96
C ASN A 371 -0.01 58.46 13.58
N GLY A 372 0.37 58.52 14.87
CA GLY A 372 1.04 57.45 15.62
C GLY A 372 2.55 57.35 15.42
N THR A 373 3.14 58.14 14.51
CA THR A 373 4.59 58.13 14.30
C THR A 373 5.33 58.84 15.43
N MET A 374 6.48 58.32 15.84
CA MET A 374 7.37 58.97 16.79
C MET A 374 7.94 60.28 16.21
N ALA A 375 7.79 61.38 16.94
CA ALA A 375 8.34 62.67 16.57
C ALA A 375 9.88 62.66 16.56
N ARG A 376 10.50 63.35 15.59
CA ARG A 376 11.96 63.44 15.44
C ARG A 376 12.35 64.79 14.85
N ASN A 377 13.42 65.39 15.38
CA ASN A 377 13.96 66.68 14.93
C ASN A 377 12.92 67.82 14.88
N GLU A 378 11.95 67.82 15.79
CA GLU A 378 10.81 68.75 15.75
C GLU A 378 10.43 69.25 17.16
N MET A 379 9.64 70.31 17.22
CA MET A 379 9.07 70.82 18.48
C MET A 379 7.76 70.09 18.80
N VAL A 380 7.62 69.63 20.04
CA VAL A 380 6.37 69.07 20.57
C VAL A 380 5.97 69.92 21.79
N GLY A 381 4.99 70.80 21.61
CA GLY A 381 4.71 71.86 22.58
C GLY A 381 5.95 72.73 22.79
N ASN A 382 6.41 72.84 24.04
CA ASN A 382 7.58 73.65 24.41
C ASN A 382 8.89 72.83 24.49
N LYS A 383 8.89 71.56 24.07
CA LYS A 383 10.07 70.66 24.13
C LYS A 383 10.56 70.35 22.71
N TYR A 384 11.87 70.45 22.47
CA TYR A 384 12.48 69.96 21.24
C TYR A 384 12.82 68.47 21.37
N VAL A 385 12.43 67.65 20.40
CA VAL A 385 12.85 66.24 20.33
C VAL A 385 13.91 66.04 19.25
N GLY A 386 14.99 65.35 19.61
CA GLY A 386 16.13 65.08 18.75
C GLY A 386 15.86 64.02 17.68
N SER A 387 16.90 63.62 16.96
CA SER A 387 16.83 62.61 15.89
C SER A 387 16.50 61.21 16.41
N ASP A 388 16.83 60.93 17.66
CA ASP A 388 16.49 59.71 18.41
C ASP A 388 15.06 59.72 18.96
N GLY A 389 14.36 60.85 18.87
CA GLY A 389 12.99 61.07 19.36
C GLY A 389 12.88 61.42 20.85
N LYS A 390 14.00 61.62 21.54
CA LYS A 390 14.04 62.02 22.95
C LYS A 390 14.11 63.54 23.09
N VAL A 391 13.67 64.06 24.22
CA VAL A 391 13.78 65.50 24.53
C VAL A 391 15.25 65.88 24.63
N THR A 392 15.66 66.88 23.87
CA THR A 392 17.03 67.41 23.87
C THR A 392 17.00 68.92 23.62
N THR A 393 18.14 69.58 23.73
CA THR A 393 18.30 70.98 23.35
C THR A 393 18.30 71.13 21.84
N LYS A 394 17.52 72.07 21.29
CA LYS A 394 17.47 72.35 19.86
C LYS A 394 18.87 72.75 19.35
N PRO A 395 19.42 72.09 18.31
CA PRO A 395 20.70 72.47 17.75
C PRO A 395 20.70 73.96 17.36
N SER A 396 21.64 74.72 17.91
CA SER A 396 21.85 76.13 17.55
C SER A 396 22.42 76.18 16.13
N THR A 397 21.64 76.72 15.18
CA THR A 397 22.15 77.02 13.84
C THR A 397 22.98 78.29 13.90
N THR A 398 24.26 78.15 14.20
CA THR A 398 25.27 79.20 14.01
C THR A 398 26.46 78.59 13.28
N THR A 399 26.57 78.85 11.97
CA THR A 399 27.84 79.14 11.29
C THR A 399 27.58 79.67 9.86
N LYS A 400 27.98 80.92 9.64
CA LYS A 400 28.29 81.56 8.35
C LYS A 400 29.80 81.32 8.06
N PRO A 401 30.26 81.27 6.79
CA PRO A 401 31.51 80.59 6.42
C PRO A 401 32.77 81.46 6.58
N GLY A 402 33.89 80.81 6.88
CA GLY A 402 35.22 81.42 6.99
C GLY A 402 36.32 80.47 6.48
N THR A 403 37.14 81.00 5.59
CA THR A 403 38.26 80.45 4.81
C THR A 403 39.52 80.10 5.61
N THR A 404 40.24 79.04 5.21
CA THR A 404 41.72 78.94 5.00
C THR A 404 42.15 77.51 4.60
N THR A 405 43.03 77.41 3.59
CA THR A 405 43.79 76.23 3.04
C THR A 405 45.24 76.20 3.61
N PRO A 406 46.16 75.24 3.30
CA PRO A 406 46.11 73.90 2.64
C PRO A 406 46.91 72.76 3.37
N ASP A 407 47.06 71.61 2.68
CA ASP A 407 47.94 70.41 2.88
C ASP A 407 47.34 69.20 3.64
N THR A 408 47.39 67.94 3.17
CA THR A 408 48.07 67.30 2.02
C THR A 408 47.35 65.99 1.62
N THR A 409 47.58 65.58 0.37
CA THR A 409 47.66 64.20 -0.20
C THR A 409 46.41 63.44 -0.72
N THR A 410 46.51 63.17 -2.05
CA THR A 410 46.04 62.03 -2.87
C THR A 410 44.61 61.99 -3.47
N LYS A 411 44.54 62.39 -4.75
CA LYS A 411 43.61 62.06 -5.88
C LYS A 411 44.11 60.75 -6.59
N PRO A 412 43.50 60.11 -7.64
CA PRO A 412 42.22 60.21 -8.39
C PRO A 412 41.36 58.91 -8.35
N GLY A 413 40.18 58.76 -8.95
CA GLY A 413 39.64 59.38 -10.16
C GLY A 413 38.17 59.06 -10.45
N THR A 414 37.66 59.90 -11.33
CA THR A 414 36.28 60.17 -11.76
C THR A 414 35.91 59.45 -13.07
N THR A 415 34.62 59.24 -13.31
CA THR A 415 33.96 59.58 -14.59
C THR A 415 32.46 59.80 -14.40
N GLU A 416 32.02 61.04 -14.68
CA GLU A 416 30.66 61.49 -15.06
C GLU A 416 30.40 61.12 -16.55
N PRO A 417 29.24 61.37 -17.23
CA PRO A 417 28.40 62.60 -17.24
C PRO A 417 26.86 62.31 -17.30
N GLY A 418 25.89 63.21 -17.37
CA GLY A 418 25.76 64.66 -17.51
C GLY A 418 24.33 65.00 -17.98
N THR A 419 23.78 66.15 -17.57
CA THR A 419 22.55 66.80 -18.10
C THR A 419 22.93 67.71 -19.29
N THR A 420 22.14 67.98 -20.35
CA THR A 420 20.96 68.87 -20.44
C THR A 420 20.53 69.01 -21.92
N THR A 421 19.24 69.36 -22.17
CA THR A 421 18.67 70.35 -23.15
C THR A 421 17.41 69.90 -23.95
N LYS A 422 16.47 70.85 -24.08
CA LYS A 422 15.21 70.94 -24.90
C LYS A 422 15.43 72.17 -25.85
N PRO A 423 14.59 72.60 -26.84
CA PRO A 423 13.32 72.08 -27.40
C PRO A 423 13.17 72.17 -28.95
N GLY A 424 12.06 71.64 -29.51
CA GLY A 424 11.61 71.94 -30.88
C GLY A 424 10.30 71.20 -31.25
N THR A 425 9.29 71.94 -31.65
CA THR A 425 7.89 71.55 -31.90
C THR A 425 7.56 71.42 -33.39
N THR A 426 6.77 70.41 -33.79
CA THR A 426 5.71 70.50 -34.84
C THR A 426 4.72 69.32 -34.72
N THR A 427 3.41 69.65 -34.72
CA THR A 427 2.20 68.78 -34.80
C THR A 427 1.55 69.05 -36.19
N PRO A 428 0.46 68.42 -36.71
CA PRO A 428 -0.51 67.52 -36.07
C PRO A 428 -1.14 66.34 -36.90
N GLY A 429 -1.86 65.46 -36.19
CA GLY A 429 -2.91 64.57 -36.71
C GLY A 429 -2.79 63.14 -36.16
N THR A 430 -3.75 62.49 -35.52
CA THR A 430 -5.18 62.75 -35.31
C THR A 430 -5.69 61.95 -34.08
N THR A 431 -6.59 62.60 -33.34
CA THR A 431 -7.78 62.06 -32.63
C THR A 431 -7.66 61.07 -31.44
N THR A 432 -7.86 61.68 -30.27
CA THR A 432 -8.82 61.34 -29.20
C THR A 432 -8.62 60.10 -28.32
N LYS A 433 -8.11 60.37 -27.11
CA LYS A 433 -8.60 59.81 -25.83
C LYS A 433 -9.94 60.50 -25.48
N PRO A 434 -10.89 59.86 -24.77
CA PRO A 434 -10.93 59.98 -23.30
C PRO A 434 -11.32 58.64 -22.62
N GLY A 435 -10.77 58.30 -21.47
CA GLY A 435 -11.47 58.60 -20.22
C GLY A 435 -11.42 57.37 -19.31
N ALA A 436 -11.28 57.60 -18.01
CA ALA A 436 -11.24 56.55 -17.00
C ALA A 436 -12.65 56.01 -16.73
N THR A 437 -12.81 54.70 -16.80
CA THR A 437 -13.81 53.95 -16.02
C THR A 437 -13.29 52.52 -15.80
N SER A 438 -13.55 52.03 -14.59
CA SER A 438 -13.36 50.67 -14.09
C SER A 438 -13.48 49.55 -15.15
N PRO A 439 -12.58 48.55 -15.21
CA PRO A 439 -12.99 47.25 -15.68
C PRO A 439 -13.72 46.55 -14.52
N SER A 440 -15.04 46.54 -14.64
CA SER A 440 -15.88 45.46 -14.12
C SER A 440 -15.18 44.11 -14.27
N ASN A 441 -15.09 43.39 -13.16
CA ASN A 441 -15.25 41.95 -13.03
C ASN A 441 -15.20 41.15 -14.35
N PRO A 442 -14.19 40.29 -14.61
CA PRO A 442 -14.48 39.09 -15.35
C PRO A 442 -15.36 38.25 -14.41
N SER A 443 -16.66 38.35 -14.63
CA SER A 443 -17.59 37.27 -14.32
C SER A 443 -16.88 35.94 -14.57
N ASP A 444 -16.80 35.17 -13.49
CA ASP A 444 -16.88 33.71 -13.46
C ASP A 444 -16.76 33.05 -14.84
N PRO A 445 -15.69 32.31 -15.16
CA PRO A 445 -15.84 31.25 -16.13
C PRO A 445 -16.71 30.21 -15.44
N THR A 446 -18.03 30.41 -15.58
CA THR A 446 -19.02 29.35 -15.53
C THR A 446 -18.38 28.13 -16.15
N THR A 447 -18.19 27.08 -15.36
CA THR A 447 -17.89 25.70 -15.75
C THR A 447 -17.81 25.52 -17.28
N SER A 448 -16.69 25.89 -17.89
CA SER A 448 -16.33 25.38 -19.19
C SER A 448 -15.45 24.19 -18.90
N ASP A 449 -15.96 22.99 -19.15
CA ASP A 449 -15.13 21.81 -19.30
C ASP A 449 -13.86 22.21 -20.04
N GLY A 450 -12.71 22.01 -19.39
CA GLY A 450 -11.42 22.32 -19.99
C GLY A 450 -11.31 21.51 -21.27
N SER A 451 -11.44 22.18 -22.42
CA SER A 451 -11.37 21.51 -23.70
C SER A 451 -10.00 20.83 -23.81
N THR A 452 -10.01 19.54 -24.12
CA THR A 452 -8.79 18.81 -24.44
C THR A 452 -8.16 19.48 -25.64
N THR A 453 -6.99 20.06 -25.45
CA THR A 453 -6.24 20.72 -26.52
C THR A 453 -5.07 19.81 -26.90
N SER A 454 -4.80 19.72 -28.21
CA SER A 454 -3.65 18.97 -28.74
C SER A 454 -2.56 19.96 -29.15
N ALA A 455 -1.37 19.79 -28.59
CA ALA A 455 -0.15 20.18 -29.30
C ALA A 455 0.17 19.04 -30.28
N ALA A 456 1.00 19.28 -31.30
CA ALA A 456 1.25 18.31 -32.39
C ALA A 456 1.59 16.87 -31.97
N SER A 457 1.94 16.62 -30.70
CA SER A 457 2.26 15.28 -30.18
C SER A 457 1.69 14.95 -28.78
N PHE A 458 0.99 15.86 -28.09
CA PHE A 458 0.50 15.63 -26.71
C PHE A 458 -0.98 15.97 -26.57
N THR A 459 -1.72 15.16 -25.80
CA THR A 459 -3.05 15.52 -25.28
C THR A 459 -2.89 16.07 -23.87
N TYR A 460 -3.43 17.26 -23.64
CA TYR A 460 -3.38 17.92 -22.36
C TYR A 460 -4.64 18.71 -22.04
N THR A 461 -4.80 19.05 -20.76
CA THR A 461 -5.82 19.98 -20.26
C THR A 461 -5.15 21.02 -19.38
N VAL A 462 -5.46 22.30 -19.59
CA VAL A 462 -5.08 23.37 -18.67
C VAL A 462 -6.23 23.59 -17.69
N LYS A 463 -5.99 23.32 -16.41
CA LYS A 463 -7.01 23.43 -15.36
C LYS A 463 -6.39 23.66 -13.99
N SER A 464 -7.21 24.04 -13.03
CA SER A 464 -6.90 23.80 -11.62
C SER A 464 -7.24 22.36 -11.27
N GLY A 465 -6.33 21.65 -10.61
CA GLY A 465 -6.53 20.26 -10.19
C GLY A 465 -5.76 19.93 -8.92
N ASP A 466 -5.59 18.63 -8.64
CA ASP A 466 -4.96 18.11 -7.42
C ASP A 466 -3.53 18.66 -7.17
N TYR A 467 -2.86 19.08 -8.24
CA TYR A 467 -1.50 19.62 -8.21
C TYR A 467 -1.45 21.14 -8.42
N GLY A 468 -2.60 21.81 -8.32
CA GLY A 468 -2.77 23.24 -8.55
C GLY A 468 -3.11 23.57 -10.01
N TYR A 469 -3.09 24.85 -10.33
CA TYR A 469 -3.32 25.33 -11.68
C TYR A 469 -2.11 25.05 -12.58
N GLY A 470 -2.35 24.43 -13.74
CA GLY A 470 -1.31 24.14 -14.72
C GLY A 470 -1.79 23.23 -15.84
N ALA A 471 -0.87 22.84 -16.71
CA ALA A 471 -1.11 21.85 -17.75
C ALA A 471 -0.95 20.42 -17.21
N TYR A 472 -1.93 19.58 -17.52
CA TYR A 472 -1.99 18.16 -17.19
C TYR A 472 -1.89 17.35 -18.48
N ILE A 473 -0.77 16.66 -18.68
CA ILE A 473 -0.59 15.77 -19.83
C ILE A 473 -1.20 14.42 -19.50
N THR A 474 -2.04 13.90 -20.39
CA THR A 474 -2.72 12.62 -20.24
C THR A 474 -2.36 11.61 -21.32
N ASP A 475 -1.75 12.05 -22.42
CA ASP A 475 -1.39 11.20 -23.54
C ASP A 475 -0.27 11.82 -24.40
N TYR A 476 0.51 10.98 -25.07
CA TYR A 476 1.45 11.31 -26.14
C TYR A 476 1.06 10.55 -27.41
N LYS A 477 0.62 11.28 -28.43
CA LYS A 477 0.17 10.74 -29.73
C LYS A 477 1.29 10.65 -30.77
N GLY A 478 2.53 11.00 -30.41
CA GLY A 478 3.66 10.91 -31.34
C GLY A 478 4.16 9.48 -31.52
N ASN A 479 5.02 9.29 -32.52
CA ASN A 479 5.60 7.97 -32.85
C ASN A 479 7.02 7.79 -32.29
N ASP A 480 7.57 8.80 -31.60
CA ASP A 480 8.94 8.74 -31.09
C ASP A 480 9.00 7.88 -29.82
N ASP A 481 10.05 7.08 -29.69
CA ASP A 481 10.34 6.32 -28.47
C ASP A 481 11.05 7.19 -27.41
N THR A 482 11.49 8.39 -27.82
CA THR A 482 12.15 9.39 -27.00
C THR A 482 11.30 10.65 -26.93
N VAL A 483 10.82 10.98 -25.73
CA VAL A 483 9.93 12.11 -25.52
C VAL A 483 10.62 13.17 -24.67
N VAL A 484 10.61 14.42 -25.16
CA VAL A 484 10.99 15.60 -24.39
C VAL A 484 9.75 16.42 -24.12
N VAL A 485 9.39 16.57 -22.85
CA VAL A 485 8.21 17.32 -22.45
C VAL A 485 8.55 18.81 -22.36
N PRO A 486 7.77 19.71 -22.99
CA PRO A 486 7.99 21.15 -22.88
C PRO A 486 7.71 21.67 -21.47
N ALA A 487 8.29 22.83 -21.12
CA ALA A 487 8.05 23.47 -19.82
C ALA A 487 6.59 23.94 -19.64
N THR A 488 5.95 24.36 -20.75
CA THR A 488 4.60 24.91 -20.79
C THR A 488 3.77 24.34 -21.93
N LEU A 489 2.48 24.15 -21.72
CA LEU A 489 1.48 23.80 -22.73
C LEU A 489 0.25 24.71 -22.57
N GLY A 490 -0.29 25.23 -23.67
CA GLY A 490 -1.43 26.15 -23.63
C GLY A 490 -1.21 27.41 -22.80
N GLY A 491 0.04 27.88 -22.69
CA GLY A 491 0.43 29.03 -21.87
C GLY A 491 0.55 28.77 -20.36
N ALA A 492 0.35 27.53 -19.90
CA ALA A 492 0.48 27.15 -18.49
C ALA A 492 1.67 26.21 -18.26
N GLU A 493 2.30 26.27 -17.08
CA GLU A 493 3.38 25.36 -16.68
C GLU A 493 2.87 23.92 -16.54
N VAL A 494 3.69 22.94 -16.92
CA VAL A 494 3.36 21.52 -16.77
C VAL A 494 3.53 21.10 -15.31
N VAL A 495 2.41 20.78 -14.66
CA VAL A 495 2.35 20.40 -13.23
C VAL A 495 2.11 18.91 -13.01
N SER A 496 1.58 18.21 -14.01
CA SER A 496 1.37 16.76 -14.00
C SER A 496 1.61 16.14 -15.37
N VAL A 497 2.34 15.03 -15.40
CA VAL A 497 2.53 14.20 -16.59
C VAL A 497 2.02 12.79 -16.31
N GLN A 498 1.08 12.31 -17.13
CA GLN A 498 0.61 10.93 -17.13
C GLN A 498 0.82 10.36 -18.53
N LEU A 499 1.88 9.56 -18.68
CA LEU A 499 2.26 8.88 -19.91
C LEU A 499 2.46 7.39 -19.60
N ASN A 500 1.50 6.77 -18.92
CA ASN A 500 1.51 5.33 -18.67
C ASN A 500 0.90 4.56 -19.85
N SER A 501 1.39 3.35 -20.14
CA SER A 501 0.94 2.58 -21.31
C SER A 501 -0.36 1.78 -21.09
N VAL A 502 -0.93 1.81 -19.89
CA VAL A 502 -2.07 0.95 -19.48
C VAL A 502 -3.43 1.62 -19.73
N GLY A 503 -3.47 2.83 -20.29
CA GLY A 503 -4.62 3.72 -20.05
C GLY A 503 -5.15 4.58 -21.20
N ILE A 504 -5.06 4.18 -22.46
CA ILE A 504 -5.69 4.96 -23.55
C ILE A 504 -6.65 4.09 -24.36
N SER A 505 -7.86 3.91 -23.80
CA SER A 505 -9.06 3.74 -24.60
C SER A 505 -9.65 5.13 -24.86
N VAL A 506 -9.06 5.89 -25.79
CA VAL A 506 -9.71 7.10 -26.30
C VAL A 506 -10.85 6.64 -27.21
N LEU A 507 -12.07 6.79 -26.72
CA LEU A 507 -13.29 6.71 -27.49
C LEU A 507 -13.37 7.98 -28.35
N GLU A 508 -12.78 7.99 -29.55
CA GLU A 508 -13.11 9.02 -30.55
C GLU A 508 -14.47 8.66 -31.17
N VAL A 509 -15.53 9.29 -30.65
CA VAL A 509 -16.82 9.37 -31.34
C VAL A 509 -16.70 10.48 -32.37
N THR A 510 -16.47 10.12 -33.63
CA THR A 510 -16.83 10.99 -34.75
C THR A 510 -18.20 10.57 -35.30
N THR A 511 -19.03 11.59 -35.51
CA THR A 511 -20.45 11.62 -35.86
C THR A 511 -20.92 10.70 -37.00
N TYR A 512 -22.12 10.14 -36.82
CA TYR A 512 -23.05 9.29 -37.64
C TYR A 512 -23.07 9.39 -39.20
N PRO A 513 -23.79 8.49 -39.95
CA PRO A 513 -24.48 7.23 -39.60
C PRO A 513 -24.11 6.02 -40.52
N THR A 514 -24.77 4.88 -40.24
CA THR A 514 -25.00 3.65 -41.04
C THR A 514 -23.92 2.54 -41.07
N THR A 515 -24.29 1.44 -40.41
CA THR A 515 -23.97 0.03 -40.74
C THR A 515 -22.57 -0.28 -41.29
N SER A 516 -21.60 -0.52 -40.41
CA SER A 516 -20.77 -1.73 -40.45
C SER A 516 -19.90 -1.81 -39.19
N SER A 517 -19.54 -3.03 -38.79
CA SER A 517 -18.71 -3.37 -37.64
C SER A 517 -17.36 -2.65 -37.65
N THR A 518 -17.08 -1.82 -36.63
CA THR A 518 -15.73 -1.33 -36.36
C THR A 518 -15.00 -2.31 -35.44
N LYS A 519 -13.91 -2.90 -35.94
CA LYS A 519 -12.89 -3.51 -35.09
C LYS A 519 -12.24 -2.40 -34.26
N GLN A 520 -12.26 -2.56 -32.94
CA GLN A 520 -11.41 -1.80 -32.02
C GLN A 520 -9.96 -2.22 -32.26
N GLU A 521 -9.14 -1.36 -32.86
CA GLU A 521 -7.69 -1.48 -32.78
C GLU A 521 -7.18 -0.62 -31.63
N THR A 522 -6.79 -1.27 -30.53
CA THR A 522 -5.97 -0.65 -29.49
C THR A 522 -4.59 -0.40 -30.06
N LYS A 523 -4.28 0.84 -30.43
CA LYS A 523 -2.89 1.23 -30.71
C LYS A 523 -2.16 1.27 -29.37
N SER A 524 -1.35 0.26 -29.08
CA SER A 524 -0.34 0.32 -28.02
C SER A 524 0.46 1.61 -28.23
N LEU A 525 0.60 2.43 -27.18
CA LEU A 525 1.59 3.52 -27.20
C LEU A 525 2.95 2.96 -27.67
N PRO A 526 3.75 3.73 -28.42
CA PRO A 526 5.13 3.35 -28.68
C PRO A 526 5.79 3.18 -27.30
N GLY A 527 6.30 1.98 -27.01
CA GLY A 527 6.85 1.71 -25.69
C GLY A 527 8.08 2.58 -25.43
N LEU A 528 7.87 3.72 -24.76
CA LEU A 528 8.87 4.77 -24.59
C LEU A 528 10.14 4.21 -23.99
N THR A 529 11.29 4.52 -24.60
CA THR A 529 12.62 4.09 -24.14
C THR A 529 13.34 5.21 -23.40
N LYS A 530 12.99 6.48 -23.67
CA LYS A 530 13.50 7.66 -22.96
C LYS A 530 12.41 8.71 -22.74
N LEU A 531 12.35 9.23 -21.51
CA LEU A 531 11.50 10.36 -21.15
C LEU A 531 12.34 11.44 -20.49
N ASP A 532 12.27 12.65 -21.05
CA ASP A 532 12.94 13.84 -20.54
C ASP A 532 11.90 14.88 -20.14
N VAL A 533 11.78 15.09 -18.82
CA VAL A 533 10.93 16.11 -18.19
C VAL A 533 11.79 17.18 -17.52
N SER A 534 13.06 17.32 -17.91
CA SER A 534 14.02 18.24 -17.29
C SER A 534 13.56 19.70 -17.30
N ARG A 535 12.72 20.07 -18.26
CA ARG A 535 12.17 21.42 -18.46
C ARG A 535 10.94 21.71 -17.59
N CYS A 536 10.32 20.70 -16.98
CA CYS A 536 9.10 20.84 -16.20
C CYS A 536 9.42 21.22 -14.74
N THR A 537 9.89 22.45 -14.50
CA THR A 537 10.34 22.90 -13.16
C THR A 537 9.22 23.01 -12.12
N SER A 538 7.95 23.02 -12.55
CA SER A 538 6.77 23.07 -11.67
C SER A 538 6.07 21.72 -11.51
N LEU A 539 6.69 20.64 -12.00
CA LEU A 539 6.15 19.28 -11.98
C LEU A 539 5.97 18.76 -10.54
N LYS A 540 4.75 18.37 -10.19
CA LYS A 540 4.41 17.80 -8.87
C LYS A 540 4.03 16.33 -8.94
N ASN A 541 3.57 15.87 -10.10
CA ASN A 541 3.18 14.48 -10.31
C ASN A 541 3.73 13.97 -11.64
N LEU A 542 4.37 12.81 -11.59
CA LEU A 542 4.86 12.12 -12.77
C LEU A 542 4.45 10.65 -12.71
N ASP A 543 3.62 10.22 -13.66
CA ASP A 543 3.35 8.82 -13.94
C ASP A 543 3.82 8.49 -15.35
N CYS A 544 4.90 7.72 -15.43
CA CYS A 544 5.47 7.18 -16.67
C CYS A 544 5.57 5.65 -16.62
N SER A 545 4.69 5.02 -15.84
CA SER A 545 4.71 3.59 -15.60
C SER A 545 4.34 2.75 -16.83
N PHE A 546 4.72 1.47 -16.80
CA PHE A 546 4.43 0.48 -17.85
C PHE A 546 5.03 0.80 -19.22
N ASN A 547 6.15 1.50 -19.29
CA ASN A 547 6.87 1.75 -20.54
C ASN A 547 8.12 0.85 -20.66
N ASN A 548 8.99 1.17 -21.61
CA ASN A 548 10.30 0.51 -21.77
C ASN A 548 11.46 1.43 -21.34
N LEU A 549 11.22 2.38 -20.43
CA LEU A 549 12.16 3.44 -20.13
C LEU A 549 13.46 2.86 -19.61
N THR A 550 14.55 3.15 -20.32
CA THR A 550 15.93 2.93 -19.86
C THR A 550 16.52 4.20 -19.28
N THR A 551 16.01 5.35 -19.69
CA THR A 551 16.44 6.68 -19.25
C THR A 551 15.23 7.52 -18.85
N LEU A 552 15.24 8.03 -17.63
CA LEU A 552 14.29 9.02 -17.12
C LEU A 552 15.07 10.24 -16.65
N VAL A 553 14.90 11.39 -17.33
CA VAL A 553 15.57 12.64 -16.97
C VAL A 553 14.58 13.52 -16.21
N LEU A 554 14.82 13.68 -14.90
CA LEU A 554 13.99 14.47 -14.01
C LEU A 554 14.46 15.95 -13.95
N PRO A 555 13.56 16.92 -13.66
CA PRO A 555 13.90 18.35 -13.54
C PRO A 555 14.82 18.64 -12.35
N THR A 556 15.76 19.56 -12.50
CA THR A 556 16.79 19.83 -11.48
C THR A 556 16.26 20.39 -10.15
N SER A 557 15.07 21.00 -10.12
CA SER A 557 14.52 21.67 -8.92
C SER A 557 12.98 21.71 -8.86
N ALA A 558 12.29 20.61 -9.20
CA ALA A 558 10.83 20.58 -9.16
C ALA A 558 10.25 20.17 -7.79
N PRO A 559 9.07 20.69 -7.40
CA PRO A 559 8.37 20.30 -6.17
C PRO A 559 7.64 18.96 -6.33
N LEU A 560 8.35 17.93 -6.80
CA LEU A 560 7.78 16.61 -7.10
C LEU A 560 7.26 15.98 -5.80
N ALA A 561 5.97 15.65 -5.75
CA ALA A 561 5.30 15.01 -4.64
C ALA A 561 5.07 13.52 -4.90
N ASN A 562 4.72 13.17 -6.15
CA ASN A 562 4.41 11.81 -6.56
C ASN A 562 5.24 11.41 -7.79
N LEU A 563 5.91 10.27 -7.70
CA LEU A 563 6.62 9.65 -8.81
C LEU A 563 6.18 8.20 -8.96
N ASN A 564 5.61 7.86 -10.10
CA ASN A 564 5.33 6.51 -10.53
C ASN A 564 6.10 6.21 -11.84
N CYS A 565 7.19 5.44 -11.71
CA CYS A 565 7.98 4.93 -12.83
C CYS A 565 8.01 3.39 -12.85
N ALA A 566 7.00 2.77 -12.25
CA ALA A 566 6.73 1.33 -12.22
C ALA A 566 6.84 0.65 -13.59
N SER A 567 7.24 -0.63 -13.62
CA SER A 567 7.25 -1.47 -14.82
C SER A 567 7.97 -0.82 -16.01
N ASN A 568 9.26 -0.56 -15.82
CA ASN A 568 10.17 0.02 -16.82
C ASN A 568 11.49 -0.79 -16.85
N ARG A 569 12.54 -0.25 -17.47
CA ARG A 569 13.87 -0.87 -17.57
C ARG A 569 14.96 0.01 -16.95
N LEU A 570 14.61 0.86 -15.99
CA LEU A 570 15.54 1.80 -15.36
C LEU A 570 16.58 1.05 -14.54
N SER A 571 17.86 1.31 -14.79
CA SER A 571 18.98 0.78 -14.00
C SER A 571 19.44 1.74 -12.91
N THR A 572 19.12 3.03 -13.05
CA THR A 572 19.46 4.09 -12.10
C THR A 572 18.27 5.01 -11.89
N LEU A 573 18.16 5.57 -10.70
CA LEU A 573 17.17 6.58 -10.34
C LEU A 573 17.76 7.46 -9.23
N ASP A 574 18.08 8.70 -9.57
CA ASP A 574 18.59 9.68 -8.61
C ASP A 574 17.44 10.53 -8.06
N LEU A 575 17.15 10.36 -6.77
CA LEU A 575 16.11 11.11 -6.07
C LEU A 575 16.66 12.11 -5.05
N SER A 576 17.98 12.34 -5.04
CA SER A 576 18.67 13.14 -4.01
C SER A 576 18.16 14.57 -3.86
N LYS A 577 17.55 15.14 -4.90
CA LYS A 577 17.07 16.52 -4.93
C LYS A 577 15.59 16.69 -4.54
N TYR A 578 14.81 15.62 -4.44
CA TYR A 578 13.34 15.71 -4.33
C TYR A 578 12.83 15.46 -2.91
N THR A 579 13.19 16.34 -1.97
CA THR A 579 12.82 16.21 -0.55
C THR A 579 11.32 16.34 -0.26
N THR A 580 10.53 16.79 -1.24
CA THR A 580 9.07 16.93 -1.19
C THR A 580 8.31 15.66 -1.56
N LEU A 581 8.99 14.63 -2.07
CA LEU A 581 8.35 13.36 -2.46
C LEU A 581 7.64 12.74 -1.24
N THR A 582 6.36 12.43 -1.42
CA THR A 582 5.52 11.72 -0.44
C THR A 582 5.26 10.29 -0.87
N SER A 583 5.21 10.03 -2.19
CA SER A 583 5.03 8.68 -2.75
C SER A 583 5.99 8.42 -3.92
N VAL A 584 6.68 7.28 -3.86
CA VAL A 584 7.51 6.76 -4.95
C VAL A 584 7.10 5.32 -5.24
N ASP A 585 6.74 5.05 -6.50
CA ASP A 585 6.59 3.71 -7.04
C ASP A 585 7.58 3.53 -8.20
N CYS A 586 8.58 2.67 -7.98
CA CYS A 586 9.58 2.29 -8.95
C CYS A 586 9.66 0.77 -9.10
N ASN A 587 8.56 0.07 -8.85
CA ASN A 587 8.53 -1.40 -8.93
C ASN A 587 8.89 -1.92 -10.33
N ASN A 588 9.29 -3.19 -10.41
CA ASN A 588 9.54 -3.89 -11.67
C ASN A 588 10.46 -3.10 -12.62
N ASN A 589 11.66 -2.80 -12.12
CA ASN A 589 12.73 -2.11 -12.83
C ASN A 589 14.05 -2.92 -12.66
N ARG A 590 15.20 -2.31 -12.94
CA ARG A 590 16.54 -2.92 -12.82
C ARG A 590 17.45 -2.14 -11.86
N LEU A 591 16.86 -1.44 -10.89
CA LEU A 591 17.58 -0.57 -9.97
C LEU A 591 18.46 -1.41 -9.03
N THR A 592 19.74 -1.04 -8.90
CA THR A 592 20.68 -1.67 -7.95
C THR A 592 20.82 -0.90 -6.64
N SER A 593 20.42 0.38 -6.65
CA SER A 593 20.35 1.25 -5.48
C SER A 593 19.25 2.29 -5.65
N LEU A 594 18.78 2.83 -4.52
CA LEU A 594 17.96 4.04 -4.48
C LEU A 594 18.74 5.12 -3.73
N SER A 595 18.96 6.24 -4.37
CA SER A 595 19.70 7.37 -3.79
C SER A 595 18.76 8.46 -3.31
N GLY A 596 19.18 9.20 -2.29
CA GLY A 596 18.47 10.35 -1.75
C GLY A 596 17.91 10.17 -0.35
N LYS A 597 17.90 11.28 0.39
CA LYS A 597 17.21 11.41 1.69
C LYS A 597 15.86 12.05 1.42
N LEU A 598 14.78 11.31 1.67
CA LEU A 598 13.42 11.72 1.35
C LEU A 598 12.62 11.88 2.65
N PRO A 599 12.77 13.03 3.35
CA PRO A 599 12.21 13.22 4.69
C PRO A 599 10.69 13.22 4.74
N SER A 600 10.03 13.53 3.61
CA SER A 600 8.57 13.60 3.50
C SER A 600 7.93 12.30 2.98
N LEU A 601 8.74 11.29 2.63
CA LEU A 601 8.27 10.08 1.96
C LEU A 601 7.46 9.22 2.93
N THR A 602 6.19 8.95 2.60
CA THR A 602 5.29 8.11 3.38
C THR A 602 5.08 6.74 2.74
N LYS A 603 5.25 6.63 1.41
CA LYS A 603 5.12 5.37 0.67
C LYS A 603 6.29 5.16 -0.30
N LEU A 604 6.95 4.02 -0.18
CA LEU A 604 7.97 3.55 -1.10
C LEU A 604 7.64 2.14 -1.58
N VAL A 605 7.43 1.99 -2.89
CA VAL A 605 7.27 0.70 -3.56
C VAL A 605 8.44 0.53 -4.52
N CYS A 606 9.30 -0.44 -4.22
CA CYS A 606 10.50 -0.76 -4.99
C CYS A 606 10.63 -2.27 -5.26
N THR A 607 9.50 -2.98 -5.18
CA THR A 607 9.35 -4.41 -5.48
C THR A 607 9.98 -4.78 -6.82
N LYS A 608 10.57 -5.98 -6.92
CA LYS A 608 11.08 -6.55 -8.17
C LYS A 608 12.12 -5.63 -8.83
N ASN A 609 13.22 -5.41 -8.11
CA ASN A 609 14.42 -4.71 -8.57
C ASN A 609 15.66 -5.55 -8.21
N SER A 610 16.86 -4.97 -8.27
CA SER A 610 18.12 -5.61 -7.88
C SER A 610 18.78 -4.89 -6.70
N LEU A 611 17.99 -4.30 -5.79
CA LEU A 611 18.50 -3.58 -4.63
C LEU A 611 19.20 -4.54 -3.67
N THR A 612 20.36 -4.13 -3.14
CA THR A 612 21.16 -4.96 -2.22
C THR A 612 21.06 -4.51 -0.75
N THR A 613 20.67 -3.26 -0.50
CA THR A 613 20.51 -2.70 0.85
C THR A 613 19.39 -1.66 0.88
N ILE A 614 18.81 -1.44 2.06
CA ILE A 614 17.94 -0.30 2.34
C ILE A 614 18.38 0.35 3.66
N ASN A 615 18.46 1.68 3.68
CA ASN A 615 18.67 2.45 4.91
C ASN A 615 17.42 3.29 5.22
N LEU A 616 16.68 2.86 6.22
CA LEU A 616 15.43 3.49 6.66
C LEU A 616 15.63 4.88 7.26
N SER A 617 16.84 5.23 7.71
CA SER A 617 17.14 6.59 8.17
C SER A 617 17.03 7.64 7.07
N ASN A 618 17.02 7.23 5.80
CA ASN A 618 16.75 8.12 4.67
C ASN A 618 15.27 8.48 4.55
N TYR A 619 14.37 7.77 5.24
CA TYR A 619 12.90 7.86 5.09
C TYR A 619 12.19 7.99 6.46
N PRO A 620 12.45 9.05 7.25
CA PRO A 620 11.94 9.17 8.61
C PRO A 620 10.39 9.22 8.75
N ALA A 621 9.67 9.64 7.70
CA ALA A 621 8.20 9.70 7.67
C ALA A 621 7.53 8.45 7.05
N LEU A 622 8.30 7.42 6.71
CA LEU A 622 7.82 6.26 5.94
C LEU A 622 6.79 5.45 6.73
N GLN A 623 5.65 5.19 6.11
CA GLN A 623 4.54 4.42 6.64
C GLN A 623 4.42 3.06 5.96
N THR A 624 4.67 3.01 4.64
CA THR A 624 4.61 1.79 3.84
C THR A 624 5.90 1.59 3.06
N LEU A 625 6.53 0.43 3.26
CA LEU A 625 7.64 -0.05 2.46
C LEU A 625 7.31 -1.41 1.83
N ALA A 626 7.29 -1.46 0.51
CA ALA A 626 7.30 -2.70 -0.25
C ALA A 626 8.62 -2.80 -1.03
N CYS A 627 9.48 -3.73 -0.62
CA CYS A 627 10.79 -3.99 -1.21
C CYS A 627 11.00 -5.48 -1.50
N ASP A 628 9.92 -6.24 -1.68
CA ASP A 628 9.98 -7.65 -2.00
C ASP A 628 10.61 -7.94 -3.37
N GLN A 629 11.09 -9.16 -3.58
CA GLN A 629 11.75 -9.60 -4.83
C GLN A 629 12.94 -8.72 -5.20
N ASN A 630 13.87 -8.55 -4.27
CA ASN A 630 15.13 -7.85 -4.48
C ASN A 630 16.31 -8.76 -4.06
N GLN A 631 17.50 -8.20 -3.92
CA GLN A 631 18.70 -8.89 -3.44
C GLN A 631 19.16 -8.34 -2.08
N ILE A 632 18.21 -7.84 -1.28
CA ILE A 632 18.52 -7.12 -0.04
C ILE A 632 19.05 -8.10 0.98
N SER A 633 20.31 -7.92 1.38
CA SER A 633 20.93 -8.71 2.45
C SER A 633 20.88 -7.99 3.80
N HIS A 634 20.65 -6.68 3.80
CA HIS A 634 20.62 -5.86 5.01
C HIS A 634 19.63 -4.69 4.91
N ILE A 635 18.76 -4.58 5.91
CA ILE A 635 17.96 -3.38 6.19
C ILE A 635 18.52 -2.72 7.45
N SER A 636 18.89 -1.44 7.33
CA SER A 636 19.49 -0.64 8.40
C SER A 636 18.63 0.56 8.76
N GLY A 637 18.92 1.18 9.90
CA GLY A 637 18.22 2.37 10.38
C GLY A 637 16.91 2.05 11.10
N SER A 638 16.06 3.06 11.27
CA SER A 638 14.80 2.97 12.02
C SER A 638 13.71 3.79 11.32
N ALA A 639 12.48 3.28 11.32
CA ALA A 639 11.31 3.96 10.75
C ALA A 639 10.13 3.92 11.74
N SER A 640 10.05 4.94 12.60
CA SER A 640 9.06 5.00 13.71
C SER A 640 7.61 5.14 13.26
N GLN A 641 7.39 5.56 12.01
CA GLN A 641 6.05 5.70 11.41
C GLN A 641 5.62 4.47 10.58
N LEU A 642 6.50 3.48 10.41
CA LEU A 642 6.26 2.34 9.54
C LEU A 642 5.14 1.48 10.12
N THR A 643 4.08 1.26 9.33
CA THR A 643 2.94 0.40 9.66
C THR A 643 2.95 -0.87 8.83
N THR A 644 3.50 -0.83 7.62
CA THR A 644 3.57 -1.97 6.70
C THR A 644 4.99 -2.13 6.14
N LEU A 645 5.55 -3.32 6.33
CA LEU A 645 6.82 -3.74 5.72
C LEU A 645 6.62 -5.06 4.97
N ASP A 646 6.81 -5.03 3.66
CA ASP A 646 7.04 -6.23 2.85
C ASP A 646 8.47 -6.27 2.34
N CYS A 647 9.23 -7.23 2.84
CA CYS A 647 10.63 -7.48 2.48
C CYS A 647 10.84 -8.93 2.02
N SER A 648 9.79 -9.58 1.52
CA SER A 648 9.81 -10.99 1.12
C SER A 648 10.71 -11.23 -0.11
N TYR A 649 11.13 -12.47 -0.36
CA TYR A 649 11.96 -12.81 -1.52
C TYR A 649 13.22 -11.93 -1.61
N ASN A 650 14.03 -11.97 -0.56
CA ASN A 650 15.29 -11.24 -0.42
C ASN A 650 16.36 -12.17 0.19
N ALA A 651 17.52 -11.61 0.54
CA ALA A 651 18.65 -12.34 1.10
C ALA A 651 18.90 -12.00 2.58
N LEU A 652 17.87 -11.57 3.33
CA LEU A 652 18.03 -11.15 4.72
C LEU A 652 18.36 -12.33 5.63
N SER A 653 19.44 -12.22 6.41
CA SER A 653 19.78 -13.17 7.49
C SER A 653 19.30 -12.72 8.87
N THR A 654 19.09 -11.41 9.01
CA THR A 654 18.55 -10.75 10.21
C THR A 654 17.61 -9.63 9.79
N LEU A 655 16.59 -9.37 10.61
CA LEU A 655 15.69 -8.24 10.42
C LEU A 655 15.55 -7.45 11.73
N PRO A 656 16.19 -6.27 11.86
CA PRO A 656 16.04 -5.46 13.05
C PRO A 656 14.67 -4.77 13.05
N LEU A 657 13.82 -5.12 14.01
CA LEU A 657 12.52 -4.46 14.23
C LEU A 657 12.62 -3.29 15.24
N SER A 658 13.81 -3.04 15.79
CA SER A 658 14.06 -1.92 16.70
C SER A 658 13.75 -0.59 16.03
N GLY A 659 12.80 0.16 16.58
CA GLY A 659 12.39 1.46 16.04
C GLY A 659 11.24 1.42 15.04
N MET A 660 10.66 0.25 14.76
CA MET A 660 9.43 0.08 13.97
C MET A 660 8.20 -0.08 14.89
N THR A 661 8.04 0.80 15.87
CA THR A 661 7.08 0.62 16.98
C THR A 661 5.61 0.67 16.58
N LYS A 662 5.30 1.16 15.37
CA LYS A 662 3.94 1.21 14.81
C LYS A 662 3.66 0.10 13.79
N LEU A 663 4.58 -0.86 13.61
CA LEU A 663 4.45 -1.91 12.60
C LEU A 663 3.25 -2.81 12.91
N GLN A 664 2.31 -2.88 11.96
CA GLN A 664 1.09 -3.69 12.05
C GLN A 664 1.16 -4.91 11.13
N THR A 665 1.79 -4.77 9.96
CA THR A 665 1.94 -5.85 8.99
C THR A 665 3.40 -6.04 8.66
N LEU A 666 3.90 -7.26 8.90
CA LEU A 666 5.23 -7.70 8.52
C LEU A 666 5.16 -8.93 7.62
N THR A 667 5.60 -8.77 6.37
CA THR A 667 5.83 -9.86 5.43
C THR A 667 7.34 -9.95 5.16
N CYS A 668 7.94 -11.07 5.54
CA CYS A 668 9.37 -11.34 5.43
C CYS A 668 9.66 -12.77 4.94
N SER A 669 8.72 -13.35 4.19
CA SER A 669 8.85 -14.70 3.67
C SER A 669 10.02 -14.84 2.70
N ASP A 670 10.47 -16.07 2.48
CA ASP A 670 11.46 -16.40 1.44
C ASP A 670 12.76 -15.59 1.61
N ASN A 671 13.23 -15.52 2.85
CA ASN A 671 14.51 -14.94 3.27
C ASN A 671 15.37 -16.01 3.96
N SER A 672 16.51 -15.63 4.54
CA SER A 672 17.40 -16.52 5.29
C SER A 672 17.42 -16.19 6.78
N LEU A 673 16.31 -15.69 7.33
CA LEU A 673 16.24 -15.28 8.74
C LEU A 673 16.46 -16.49 9.64
N THR A 674 17.42 -16.41 10.56
CA THR A 674 17.70 -17.46 11.55
C THR A 674 16.97 -17.22 12.88
N SER A 675 16.58 -15.97 13.12
CA SER A 675 15.83 -15.52 14.28
C SER A 675 14.97 -14.32 13.89
N LEU A 676 13.91 -14.09 14.66
CA LEU A 676 13.05 -12.93 14.52
C LEU A 676 12.60 -12.47 15.91
N ASP A 677 13.18 -11.37 16.40
CA ASP A 677 12.83 -10.79 17.69
C ASP A 677 11.61 -9.89 17.57
N LEU A 678 10.49 -10.32 18.15
CA LEU A 678 9.23 -9.58 18.16
C LEU A 678 9.07 -8.63 19.36
N SER A 679 10.07 -8.55 20.26
CA SER A 679 9.98 -7.78 21.52
C SER A 679 9.66 -6.28 21.35
N LYS A 680 9.91 -5.73 20.16
CA LYS A 680 9.65 -4.32 19.80
C LYS A 680 8.49 -4.12 18.81
N ALA A 681 7.79 -5.19 18.43
CA ALA A 681 6.70 -5.18 17.46
C ALA A 681 5.32 -5.36 18.14
N SER A 682 5.07 -4.66 19.24
CA SER A 682 3.83 -4.83 20.05
C SER A 682 2.55 -4.41 19.32
N ALA A 683 2.66 -3.61 18.25
CA ALA A 683 1.54 -3.20 17.40
C ALA A 683 1.21 -4.22 16.29
N LEU A 684 1.98 -5.31 16.17
CA LEU A 684 1.88 -6.27 15.07
C LEU A 684 0.55 -7.03 15.11
N ILE A 685 -0.13 -7.05 13.97
CA ILE A 685 -1.43 -7.70 13.74
C ILE A 685 -1.24 -8.91 12.82
N THR A 686 -0.41 -8.77 11.79
CA THR A 686 -0.15 -9.81 10.80
C THR A 686 1.34 -10.07 10.66
N LEU A 687 1.74 -11.32 10.84
CA LEU A 687 3.10 -11.81 10.60
C LEU A 687 3.10 -12.93 9.57
N ILE A 688 3.80 -12.70 8.47
CA ILE A 688 4.04 -13.70 7.41
C ILE A 688 5.56 -13.87 7.27
N CYS A 689 6.09 -14.98 7.77
CA CYS A 689 7.53 -15.26 7.86
C CYS A 689 7.90 -16.65 7.34
N SER A 690 7.12 -17.19 6.41
CA SER A 690 7.31 -18.50 5.79
C SER A 690 8.67 -18.63 5.10
N ASN A 691 9.14 -19.86 4.92
CA ASN A 691 10.33 -20.17 4.10
C ASN A 691 11.63 -19.46 4.56
N ASN A 692 11.77 -19.27 5.87
CA ASN A 692 12.99 -18.81 6.53
C ASN A 692 13.73 -19.98 7.21
N SER A 693 14.76 -19.67 8.01
CA SER A 693 15.56 -20.62 8.80
C SER A 693 15.36 -20.42 10.31
N ILE A 694 14.16 -20.01 10.73
CA ILE A 694 13.83 -19.67 12.13
C ILE A 694 13.56 -20.95 12.91
N LYS A 695 14.40 -21.27 13.91
CA LYS A 695 14.24 -22.46 14.77
C LYS A 695 13.24 -22.28 15.91
N ALA A 696 13.23 -21.09 16.48
CA ALA A 696 12.39 -20.75 17.62
C ALA A 696 11.75 -19.38 17.38
N LEU A 697 10.46 -19.28 17.65
CA LEU A 697 9.69 -18.04 17.55
C LEU A 697 8.90 -17.84 18.84
N ASP A 698 9.15 -16.71 19.51
CA ASP A 698 8.43 -16.32 20.72
C ASP A 698 7.39 -15.23 20.43
N LEU A 699 6.13 -15.52 20.75
CA LEU A 699 4.98 -14.64 20.53
C LEU A 699 4.60 -13.83 21.78
N SER A 700 5.37 -13.90 22.86
CA SER A 700 5.08 -13.22 24.14
C SER A 700 4.83 -11.71 24.00
N ALA A 701 5.54 -11.05 23.08
CA ALA A 701 5.40 -9.61 22.82
C ALA A 701 4.34 -9.28 21.75
N ALA A 702 3.79 -10.26 21.05
CA ALA A 702 2.88 -10.09 19.91
C ALA A 702 1.40 -10.18 20.34
N SER A 703 1.01 -9.45 21.39
CA SER A 703 -0.33 -9.56 22.00
C SER A 703 -1.48 -9.11 21.10
N ASN A 704 -1.20 -8.35 20.04
CA ASN A 704 -2.18 -7.89 19.05
C ASN A 704 -2.26 -8.77 17.80
N LEU A 705 -1.43 -9.81 17.70
CA LEU A 705 -1.32 -10.66 16.53
C LEU A 705 -2.62 -11.44 16.32
N THR A 706 -3.20 -11.32 15.13
CA THR A 706 -4.41 -12.06 14.72
C THR A 706 -4.11 -13.15 13.70
N THR A 707 -3.01 -13.00 12.95
CA THR A 707 -2.60 -13.92 11.88
C THR A 707 -1.10 -14.17 11.94
N LEU A 708 -0.73 -15.46 12.00
CA LEU A 708 0.65 -15.93 11.88
C LEU A 708 0.74 -17.00 10.79
N THR A 709 1.54 -16.72 9.76
CA THR A 709 1.93 -17.70 8.75
C THR A 709 3.43 -17.89 8.78
N CYS A 710 3.85 -19.07 9.20
CA CYS A 710 5.25 -19.53 9.23
C CYS A 710 5.28 -20.96 8.67
N GLN A 711 4.88 -21.13 7.41
CA GLN A 711 4.93 -22.43 6.74
C GLN A 711 6.30 -22.65 6.10
N TYR A 712 6.61 -23.91 5.81
CA TYR A 712 7.80 -24.27 5.05
C TYR A 712 7.41 -24.95 3.73
N ASP A 713 8.00 -24.49 2.63
CA ASP A 713 7.88 -25.08 1.31
C ASP A 713 9.27 -25.57 0.89
N ALA A 714 9.42 -26.90 0.80
CA ALA A 714 10.69 -27.52 0.46
C ALA A 714 11.23 -27.09 -0.92
N SER A 715 10.36 -26.70 -1.85
CA SER A 715 10.77 -26.22 -3.17
C SER A 715 11.44 -24.83 -3.14
N LYS A 716 11.14 -24.03 -2.11
CA LYS A 716 11.63 -22.66 -1.94
C LYS A 716 12.67 -22.51 -0.83
N ALA A 717 12.62 -23.38 0.17
CA ALA A 717 13.38 -23.28 1.41
C ALA A 717 14.33 -24.46 1.64
N ALA A 718 14.64 -25.24 0.60
CA ALA A 718 15.55 -26.39 0.70
C ALA A 718 16.84 -26.07 1.48
N GLY A 719 17.14 -26.88 2.48
CA GLY A 719 18.33 -26.72 3.32
C GLY A 719 18.21 -25.69 4.46
N LYS A 720 17.09 -24.95 4.56
CA LYS A 720 16.83 -24.06 5.69
C LYS A 720 16.31 -24.85 6.90
N ASP A 721 16.64 -24.35 8.10
CA ASP A 721 16.13 -24.92 9.33
C ASP A 721 14.61 -24.71 9.45
N ARG A 722 13.91 -25.75 9.91
CA ARG A 722 12.47 -25.70 10.23
C ARG A 722 12.26 -25.24 11.68
N LEU A 723 11.11 -24.62 11.92
CA LEU A 723 10.66 -24.21 13.26
C LEU A 723 10.46 -25.44 14.14
N THR A 724 11.17 -25.53 15.26
CA THR A 724 11.04 -26.61 16.25
C THR A 724 10.31 -26.18 17.51
N THR A 725 10.30 -24.87 17.80
CA THR A 725 9.68 -24.30 19.00
C THR A 725 8.85 -23.08 18.67
N LEU A 726 7.59 -23.07 19.10
CA LEU A 726 6.71 -21.91 19.11
C LEU A 726 6.27 -21.64 20.56
N SER A 727 6.63 -20.49 21.11
CA SER A 727 6.36 -20.13 22.50
C SER A 727 5.58 -18.82 22.64
N GLY A 728 5.17 -18.51 23.87
CA GLY A 728 4.46 -17.28 24.19
C GLY A 728 2.96 -17.38 24.00
N ASN A 729 2.25 -16.37 24.52
CA ASN A 729 0.80 -16.29 24.48
C ASN A 729 0.38 -15.22 23.47
N ALA A 730 -0.47 -15.60 22.51
CA ALA A 730 -1.03 -14.69 21.52
C ALA A 730 -2.58 -14.74 21.63
N PRO A 731 -3.18 -14.03 22.60
CA PRO A 731 -4.58 -14.22 22.95
C PRO A 731 -5.58 -13.78 21.87
N LYS A 732 -5.15 -12.95 20.91
CA LYS A 732 -5.97 -12.50 19.78
C LYS A 732 -5.74 -13.28 18.49
N LEU A 733 -4.86 -14.30 18.52
CA LEU A 733 -4.51 -15.08 17.33
C LEU A 733 -5.72 -15.90 16.87
N THR A 734 -6.22 -15.60 15.67
CA THR A 734 -7.37 -16.29 15.05
C THR A 734 -6.95 -17.29 13.99
N GLU A 735 -5.78 -17.10 13.38
CA GLU A 735 -5.27 -17.96 12.33
C GLU A 735 -3.78 -18.24 12.55
N LEU A 736 -3.44 -19.53 12.64
CA LEU A 736 -2.08 -20.02 12.81
C LEU A 736 -1.77 -21.05 11.72
N ASN A 737 -0.81 -20.74 10.86
CA ASN A 737 -0.25 -21.67 9.90
C ASN A 737 1.23 -21.92 10.20
N VAL A 738 1.51 -23.14 10.66
CA VAL A 738 2.84 -23.69 10.95
C VAL A 738 3.01 -25.04 10.25
N ALA A 739 2.36 -25.22 9.10
CA ALA A 739 2.44 -26.44 8.32
C ALA A 739 3.87 -26.68 7.79
N ASN A 740 4.22 -27.95 7.63
CA ASN A 740 5.53 -28.40 7.14
C ASN A 740 6.70 -27.98 8.04
N GLN A 741 6.49 -27.76 9.33
CA GLN A 741 7.56 -27.41 10.29
C GLN A 741 8.05 -28.63 11.08
N ALA A 742 8.95 -28.46 12.04
CA ALA A 742 9.52 -29.53 12.85
C ALA A 742 9.03 -29.47 14.32
N LEU A 743 7.81 -28.98 14.56
CA LEU A 743 7.25 -28.82 15.90
C LEU A 743 6.96 -30.19 16.53
N ALA A 744 7.44 -30.41 17.75
CA ALA A 744 7.16 -31.63 18.52
C ALA A 744 5.94 -31.52 19.44
N THR A 745 5.62 -30.30 19.88
CA THR A 745 4.50 -29.99 20.77
C THR A 745 3.85 -28.68 20.38
N LEU A 746 2.54 -28.57 20.61
CA LEU A 746 1.80 -27.31 20.49
C LEU A 746 0.74 -27.24 21.60
N ASN A 747 0.74 -26.13 22.35
CA ASN A 747 -0.24 -25.86 23.40
C ASN A 747 -1.23 -24.79 22.93
N LEU A 748 -2.46 -25.21 22.68
CA LEU A 748 -3.52 -24.38 22.14
C LEU A 748 -4.14 -23.44 23.19
N SER A 749 -3.92 -23.69 24.49
CA SER A 749 -4.33 -22.77 25.55
C SER A 749 -3.63 -21.41 25.46
N ASN A 750 -2.50 -21.32 24.76
CA ASN A 750 -1.82 -20.05 24.49
C ASN A 750 -2.56 -19.18 23.45
N TYR A 751 -3.53 -19.75 22.73
CA TYR A 751 -4.26 -19.14 21.61
C TYR A 751 -5.79 -19.28 21.76
N PRO A 752 -6.41 -18.72 22.83
CA PRO A 752 -7.82 -18.91 23.14
C PRO A 752 -8.81 -18.42 22.05
N ALA A 753 -8.39 -17.50 21.18
CA ALA A 753 -9.20 -16.97 20.08
C ALA A 753 -9.02 -17.73 18.75
N LEU A 754 -8.26 -18.83 18.72
CA LEU A 754 -7.87 -19.51 17.49
C LEU A 754 -9.08 -20.13 16.78
N VAL A 755 -9.26 -19.77 15.50
CA VAL A 755 -10.37 -20.22 14.63
C VAL A 755 -9.88 -21.22 13.59
N ARG A 756 -8.66 -21.03 13.07
CA ARG A 756 -7.99 -21.94 12.12
C ARG A 756 -6.60 -22.31 12.57
N LEU A 757 -6.30 -23.60 12.47
CA LEU A 757 -4.97 -24.14 12.67
C LEU A 757 -4.57 -24.99 11.47
N TYR A 758 -3.44 -24.64 10.86
CA TYR A 758 -2.74 -25.46 9.88
C TYR A 758 -1.41 -25.92 10.49
N ALA A 759 -1.35 -27.17 10.92
CA ALA A 759 -0.22 -27.80 11.60
C ALA A 759 0.18 -29.14 10.96
N ALA A 760 -0.23 -29.39 9.71
CA ALA A 760 0.13 -30.58 8.97
C ALA A 760 1.65 -30.75 8.81
N ASN A 761 2.09 -31.99 8.61
CA ASN A 761 3.48 -32.34 8.31
C ASN A 761 4.48 -31.78 9.33
N ASN A 762 4.24 -32.09 10.61
CA ASN A 762 5.09 -31.73 11.73
C ASN A 762 5.60 -33.00 12.45
N GLN A 763 6.12 -32.84 13.67
CA GLN A 763 6.55 -33.93 14.55
C GLN A 763 5.68 -34.03 15.81
N LEU A 764 4.44 -33.51 15.75
CA LEU A 764 3.58 -33.35 16.92
C LEU A 764 3.21 -34.72 17.49
N THR A 765 3.52 -34.96 18.76
CA THR A 765 3.06 -36.16 19.49
C THR A 765 1.75 -35.92 20.23
N THR A 766 1.48 -34.67 20.56
CA THR A 766 0.26 -34.23 21.27
C THR A 766 -0.14 -32.83 20.83
N LEU A 767 -1.44 -32.59 20.68
CA LEU A 767 -2.05 -31.26 20.69
C LEU A 767 -2.66 -31.05 22.08
N SER A 768 -2.08 -30.16 22.88
CA SER A 768 -2.50 -29.92 24.26
C SER A 768 -3.34 -28.66 24.39
N GLY A 769 -4.14 -28.57 25.45
CA GLY A 769 -4.98 -27.41 25.72
C GLY A 769 -6.34 -27.43 25.02
N GLN A 770 -7.16 -26.43 25.33
CA GLN A 770 -8.50 -26.24 24.80
C GLN A 770 -8.49 -25.14 23.73
N ALA A 771 -9.23 -25.32 22.64
CA ALA A 771 -9.40 -24.29 21.61
C ALA A 771 -10.89 -24.10 21.30
N PRO A 772 -11.62 -23.34 22.14
CA PRO A 772 -13.08 -23.29 22.10
C PRO A 772 -13.67 -22.57 20.87
N GLN A 773 -12.85 -21.82 20.14
CA GLN A 773 -13.26 -21.12 18.91
C GLN A 773 -12.83 -21.85 17.62
N LEU A 774 -12.12 -22.97 17.73
CA LEU A 774 -11.52 -23.65 16.59
C LEU A 774 -12.60 -24.27 15.71
N THR A 775 -12.61 -23.88 14.43
CA THR A 775 -13.56 -24.38 13.41
C THR A 775 -12.87 -25.22 12.34
N TYR A 776 -11.57 -25.00 12.14
CA TYR A 776 -10.76 -25.72 11.16
C TYR A 776 -9.46 -26.17 11.83
N LEU A 777 -9.20 -27.47 11.80
CA LEU A 777 -7.96 -28.08 12.29
C LEU A 777 -7.39 -28.99 11.21
N ASP A 778 -6.25 -28.59 10.66
CA ASP A 778 -5.39 -29.48 9.91
C ASP A 778 -4.16 -29.85 10.75
N CYS A 779 -4.08 -31.14 11.11
CA CYS A 779 -3.00 -31.75 11.86
C CYS A 779 -2.55 -33.07 11.23
N GLY A 780 -2.79 -33.23 9.92
CA GLY A 780 -2.39 -34.42 9.18
C GLY A 780 -0.87 -34.62 9.16
N THR A 781 -0.42 -35.84 8.87
CA THR A 781 1.01 -36.18 8.73
C THR A 781 1.83 -35.76 9.96
N ASN A 782 1.49 -36.33 11.11
CA ASN A 782 2.13 -36.05 12.40
C ASN A 782 2.38 -37.37 13.16
N LYS A 783 2.66 -37.30 14.47
CA LYS A 783 2.85 -38.46 15.36
C LYS A 783 1.82 -38.44 16.51
N LEU A 784 0.64 -37.88 16.27
CA LEU A 784 -0.39 -37.70 17.29
C LEU A 784 -0.94 -39.05 17.75
N LYS A 785 -0.95 -39.27 19.06
CA LYS A 785 -1.50 -40.49 19.65
C LYS A 785 -3.00 -40.42 19.89
N ALA A 786 -3.52 -39.23 20.18
CA ALA A 786 -4.93 -39.03 20.43
C ALA A 786 -5.39 -37.64 20.02
N ILE A 787 -6.65 -37.56 19.56
CA ILE A 787 -7.39 -36.33 19.37
C ILE A 787 -8.72 -36.46 20.11
N ASN A 788 -9.00 -35.50 20.99
CA ASN A 788 -10.27 -35.44 21.72
C ASN A 788 -11.08 -34.22 21.29
N LEU A 789 -12.17 -34.46 20.55
CA LEU A 789 -13.01 -33.39 20.02
C LEU A 789 -13.78 -32.60 21.09
N THR A 790 -13.89 -33.10 22.32
CA THR A 790 -14.46 -32.30 23.42
C THR A 790 -13.66 -31.03 23.68
N ASN A 791 -12.39 -30.99 23.24
CA ASN A 791 -11.53 -29.83 23.36
C ASN A 791 -11.79 -28.73 22.30
N TYR A 792 -12.56 -29.08 21.27
CA TYR A 792 -12.81 -28.27 20.06
C TYR A 792 -14.31 -28.23 19.74
N PRO A 793 -15.16 -27.68 20.64
CA PRO A 793 -16.63 -27.79 20.56
C PRO A 793 -17.27 -27.13 19.33
N LYS A 794 -16.52 -26.33 18.56
CA LYS A 794 -16.99 -25.66 17.33
C LYS A 794 -16.36 -26.21 16.05
N ILE A 795 -15.65 -27.33 16.13
CA ILE A 795 -14.91 -27.87 14.99
C ILE A 795 -15.88 -28.23 13.85
N VAL A 796 -15.56 -27.80 12.63
CA VAL A 796 -16.35 -28.03 11.41
C VAL A 796 -15.58 -28.95 10.47
N THR A 797 -14.29 -28.69 10.28
CA THR A 797 -13.39 -29.51 9.46
C THR A 797 -12.22 -29.99 10.31
N LEU A 798 -12.00 -31.31 10.32
CA LEU A 798 -10.82 -31.96 10.91
C LEU A 798 -10.08 -32.75 9.84
N ILE A 799 -8.81 -32.41 9.64
CA ILE A 799 -7.85 -33.19 8.87
C ILE A 799 -6.82 -33.74 9.85
N CYS A 800 -6.84 -35.05 10.08
CA CYS A 800 -5.96 -35.76 11.00
C CYS A 800 -5.35 -37.04 10.40
N GLY A 801 -5.47 -37.23 9.08
CA GLY A 801 -4.89 -38.35 8.36
C GLY A 801 -3.37 -38.49 8.56
N TYR A 802 -2.82 -39.67 8.27
CA TYR A 802 -1.39 -39.97 8.42
C TYR A 802 -0.84 -39.72 9.84
N ASN A 803 -1.63 -40.05 10.86
CA ASN A 803 -1.19 -40.16 12.25
C ASN A 803 -1.33 -41.62 12.69
N ALA A 804 -0.27 -42.41 12.53
CA ALA A 804 -0.32 -43.85 12.78
C ALA A 804 -0.59 -44.17 14.27
N GLY A 805 -1.62 -44.99 14.52
CA GLY A 805 -2.03 -45.36 15.89
C GLY A 805 -2.81 -44.26 16.60
N LEU A 806 -3.46 -43.37 15.86
CA LEU A 806 -4.28 -42.29 16.42
C LEU A 806 -5.56 -42.86 17.04
N GLU A 807 -5.80 -42.52 18.30
CA GLU A 807 -7.11 -42.64 18.93
C GLU A 807 -7.93 -41.38 18.68
N LEU A 808 -9.10 -41.53 18.07
CA LEU A 808 -10.01 -40.41 17.79
C LEU A 808 -11.25 -40.51 18.67
N ASN A 809 -11.36 -39.60 19.65
CA ASN A 809 -12.59 -39.45 20.42
C ASN A 809 -13.50 -38.42 19.75
N THR A 810 -14.57 -38.91 19.13
CA THR A 810 -15.59 -38.13 18.42
C THR A 810 -16.73 -37.65 19.32
N ALA A 811 -16.77 -38.06 20.59
CA ALA A 811 -17.89 -37.83 21.48
C ALA A 811 -18.20 -36.32 21.61
N LYS A 812 -19.49 -35.99 21.58
CA LYS A 812 -20.06 -34.64 21.75
C LYS A 812 -19.79 -33.64 20.60
N SER A 813 -19.20 -34.07 19.50
CA SER A 813 -19.00 -33.18 18.35
C SER A 813 -20.24 -33.10 17.48
N THR A 814 -21.05 -32.06 17.67
CA THR A 814 -22.28 -31.84 16.88
C THR A 814 -22.07 -30.97 15.64
N THR A 815 -20.92 -30.30 15.51
CA THR A 815 -20.65 -29.33 14.44
C THR A 815 -19.76 -29.85 13.31
N LEU A 816 -19.08 -30.99 13.51
CA LEU A 816 -18.14 -31.54 12.53
C LEU A 816 -18.88 -32.01 11.28
N THR A 817 -18.56 -31.40 10.14
CA THR A 817 -19.15 -31.73 8.82
C THR A 817 -18.18 -32.49 7.92
N GLU A 818 -16.87 -32.29 8.10
CA GLU A 818 -15.82 -32.87 7.27
C GLU A 818 -14.74 -33.52 8.15
N LEU A 819 -14.48 -34.82 7.93
CA LEU A 819 -13.45 -35.58 8.62
C LEU A 819 -12.55 -36.31 7.63
N TYR A 820 -11.24 -36.01 7.68
CA TYR A 820 -10.19 -36.68 6.93
C TYR A 820 -9.27 -37.39 7.92
N CYS A 821 -9.39 -38.72 8.02
CA CYS A 821 -8.71 -39.57 9.00
C CYS A 821 -8.08 -40.80 8.34
N ASP A 822 -7.75 -40.69 7.06
CA ASP A 822 -7.10 -41.75 6.29
C ASP A 822 -5.71 -42.09 6.85
N ASN A 823 -5.30 -43.34 6.71
CA ASN A 823 -3.98 -43.83 7.12
C ASN A 823 -3.64 -43.56 8.61
N THR A 824 -4.61 -43.75 9.51
CA THR A 824 -4.44 -43.53 10.96
C THR A 824 -4.38 -44.82 11.79
N ASN A 825 -4.63 -45.98 11.17
CA ASN A 825 -4.80 -47.30 11.82
C ASN A 825 -6.04 -47.40 12.72
N LEU A 826 -7.08 -46.59 12.47
CA LEU A 826 -8.35 -46.72 13.20
C LEU A 826 -9.02 -48.07 12.90
N THR A 827 -9.59 -48.70 13.92
CA THR A 827 -10.41 -49.91 13.77
C THR A 827 -11.91 -49.63 13.86
N TYR A 828 -12.28 -48.44 14.33
CA TYR A 828 -13.66 -48.02 14.56
C TYR A 828 -13.77 -46.48 14.60
N ILE A 829 -14.93 -45.94 14.20
CA ILE A 829 -15.32 -44.54 14.35
C ILE A 829 -16.79 -44.49 14.78
N ASP A 830 -17.11 -43.78 15.85
CA ASP A 830 -18.50 -43.60 16.29
C ASP A 830 -19.20 -42.52 15.45
N ILE A 831 -19.70 -42.90 14.28
CA ILE A 831 -20.43 -41.99 13.38
C ILE A 831 -21.78 -41.57 13.98
N ALA A 832 -22.39 -42.38 14.85
CA ALA A 832 -23.64 -42.01 15.49
C ALA A 832 -23.47 -40.78 16.39
N SER A 833 -22.27 -40.59 16.96
CA SER A 833 -21.91 -39.38 17.72
C SER A 833 -21.67 -38.12 16.87
N LEU A 834 -21.68 -38.23 15.52
CA LEU A 834 -21.36 -37.16 14.58
C LEU A 834 -22.56 -36.84 13.65
N PRO A 835 -23.66 -36.26 14.18
CA PRO A 835 -24.92 -36.09 13.44
C PRO A 835 -24.85 -35.12 12.26
N SER A 836 -23.85 -34.24 12.22
CA SER A 836 -23.68 -33.23 11.15
C SER A 836 -22.64 -33.64 10.10
N LEU A 837 -22.00 -34.81 10.25
CA LEU A 837 -20.97 -35.28 9.34
C LEU A 837 -21.56 -35.52 7.95
N LYS A 838 -20.93 -34.95 6.93
CA LYS A 838 -21.33 -35.09 5.52
C LYS A 838 -20.22 -35.67 4.66
N LEU A 839 -18.97 -35.42 5.02
CA LEU A 839 -17.81 -35.92 4.29
C LEU A 839 -16.91 -36.72 5.24
N LEU A 840 -16.63 -37.97 4.86
CA LEU A 840 -15.67 -38.83 5.55
C LEU A 840 -14.65 -39.37 4.55
N VAL A 841 -13.39 -39.05 4.76
CA VAL A 841 -12.24 -39.67 4.08
C VAL A 841 -11.50 -40.53 5.11
N ALA A 842 -11.54 -41.84 4.93
CA ALA A 842 -11.06 -42.80 5.94
C ALA A 842 -10.35 -44.02 5.33
N GLY A 843 -9.80 -43.89 4.11
CA GLY A 843 -9.02 -44.96 3.48
C GLY A 843 -7.75 -45.35 4.24
N GLY A 844 -7.23 -46.54 3.99
CA GLY A 844 -5.98 -47.02 4.62
C GLY A 844 -6.06 -47.27 6.14
N ASN A 845 -7.27 -47.46 6.68
CA ASN A 845 -7.51 -47.82 8.08
C ASN A 845 -7.73 -49.33 8.27
N ALA A 846 -7.70 -49.80 9.52
CA ALA A 846 -7.82 -51.21 9.90
C ALA A 846 -9.27 -51.57 10.29
N PHE A 847 -10.24 -51.09 9.51
CA PHE A 847 -11.66 -51.38 9.74
C PHE A 847 -11.99 -52.85 9.44
N SER A 848 -12.80 -53.46 10.30
CA SER A 848 -13.31 -54.82 10.03
C SER A 848 -14.25 -54.80 8.82
N PRO A 849 -14.38 -55.89 8.04
CA PRO A 849 -15.29 -55.94 6.90
C PRO A 849 -16.73 -55.55 7.27
N ALA A 850 -17.19 -56.00 8.45
CA ALA A 850 -18.52 -55.65 8.96
C ALA A 850 -18.69 -54.15 9.21
N PHE A 851 -17.65 -53.49 9.76
CA PHE A 851 -17.69 -52.05 9.99
C PHE A 851 -17.55 -51.27 8.67
N THR A 852 -16.73 -51.74 7.73
CA THR A 852 -16.63 -51.17 6.38
C THR A 852 -17.99 -51.12 5.68
N SER A 853 -18.77 -52.19 5.75
CA SER A 853 -20.14 -52.18 5.19
C SER A 853 -21.07 -51.19 5.89
N GLN A 854 -20.89 -50.92 7.20
CA GLN A 854 -21.64 -49.86 7.89
C GLN A 854 -21.25 -48.47 7.40
N LEU A 855 -19.95 -48.23 7.14
CA LEU A 855 -19.47 -46.99 6.54
C LEU A 855 -20.07 -46.78 5.15
N GLU A 856 -20.00 -47.79 4.29
CA GLU A 856 -20.56 -47.76 2.93
C GLU A 856 -22.07 -47.46 2.95
N ALA A 857 -22.82 -48.10 3.85
CA ALA A 857 -24.25 -47.82 4.03
C ALA A 857 -24.52 -46.39 4.52
N TRP A 858 -23.65 -45.84 5.38
CA TRP A 858 -23.72 -44.43 5.78
C TRP A 858 -23.43 -43.49 4.60
N GLY A 859 -22.42 -43.79 3.79
CA GLY A 859 -22.00 -43.00 2.64
C GLY A 859 -22.99 -43.04 1.45
N ALA A 860 -23.80 -44.09 1.36
CA ALA A 860 -24.85 -44.21 0.35
C ALA A 860 -26.10 -43.34 0.63
N LYS A 861 -26.20 -42.73 1.82
CA LYS A 861 -27.30 -41.80 2.15
C LYS A 861 -27.17 -40.50 1.37
N GLU A 862 -28.30 -39.91 0.99
CA GLU A 862 -28.35 -38.64 0.28
C GLU A 862 -27.65 -37.52 1.08
N GLY A 863 -26.76 -36.77 0.43
CA GLY A 863 -26.02 -35.68 1.05
C GLY A 863 -24.78 -36.09 1.84
N HIS A 864 -24.43 -37.38 1.88
CA HIS A 864 -23.16 -37.88 2.41
C HIS A 864 -22.17 -38.20 1.29
N THR A 865 -20.88 -38.14 1.62
CA THR A 865 -19.77 -38.50 0.74
C THR A 865 -18.76 -39.30 1.57
N LEU A 866 -18.42 -40.48 1.08
CA LEU A 866 -17.45 -41.38 1.69
C LEU A 866 -16.33 -41.68 0.70
N SER A 867 -15.08 -41.58 1.15
CA SER A 867 -13.92 -42.12 0.47
C SER A 867 -13.18 -43.10 1.38
N LEU A 868 -13.07 -44.36 0.94
CA LEU A 868 -12.29 -45.42 1.58
C LEU A 868 -11.05 -45.80 0.77
N ASP A 869 -10.81 -45.14 -0.37
CA ASP A 869 -9.60 -45.36 -1.14
C ASP A 869 -8.39 -44.78 -0.40
N SER A 870 -7.32 -45.55 -0.31
CA SER A 870 -6.03 -45.15 0.25
C SER A 870 -5.19 -44.32 -0.73
N SER A 871 -5.64 -44.12 -1.98
CA SER A 871 -4.91 -43.34 -2.96
C SER A 871 -4.87 -41.85 -2.58
N THR A 872 -3.66 -41.32 -2.49
CA THR A 872 -3.27 -39.97 -2.05
C THR A 872 -3.82 -38.82 -2.92
N ASP A 873 -4.67 -39.10 -3.90
CA ASP A 873 -5.22 -38.10 -4.80
C ASP A 873 -6.68 -37.82 -4.42
N ALA A 874 -6.93 -37.12 -3.32
CA ALA A 874 -8.23 -36.52 -2.99
C ALA A 874 -8.11 -35.00 -2.85
#